data_AF-A0AAE3N4D0-F1
#
_entry.id   AF-A0AAE3N4D0-F1
#
_cell.length_a   1.000
_cell.length_b   1.000
_cell.length_c   1.000
_cell.angle_alpha   90.00
_cell.angle_beta   90.00
_cell.angle_gamma   90.00
#
_symmetry.space_group_name_H-M   'P 1'
#
loop_
_entity.id
_entity.type
_entity.pdbx_description
1 polymer ?
#
loop_
_entity_poly.entity_id
_entity_poly.type
_entity_poly.pdbx_seq_one_letter_code
_entity_poly.pdbx_strand_id
1 'polypeptide(L)'
;MKSINRPWRLLPVAIAASALLACGGGGGGNPGFFFPAQPPAPAPAPNPPAPPPPAPPASASFRAAGIVYGAPEVGGGQVSVAVLAQDGPRKLTLDAGSSDNAAAVAAALVPGNLVDWLPGEGDNTVQLAQDPARTFNVILRKGSSANAQFDAAKYGPEVTRNNDVPGPMVAAGWIYGKTGGTITVGDGHMVRADQAGRPYTVPIKRYEETYSVSPDVKVFNVNTASYGDSAASDYASIPVTADYHYSTTSRQAAYLLFDSNHEASEKAKVVAIWYFTPKSTSDGKPVWDVPSLSPMLADKGNDPISGQAYVDINATGVTNAPYTRSTEPFEMVKNTMYYVGDNEVASYLFVADMGTPADKSDDKVIKIDAGWPNSGYQYWKNMELLGLDPRSVTDIWLTHGHGDHYGTVVEQLRMMDNAGKPIKLWASKEESSGIQQDQRGNPWNIAGALPASETEIRARTTDFYKYDEWYDYGNVQIMVIWAPGHTPGTTNMLFRVKNPDDGKFYTFGYHGGYGVGSLGSPSATSGWLRLAFQAGFSYLQQSLEVDFVSPQHTNQFPIVEVYQGLKAYNRDPANVGKQMTMLEAMRSRVYDSPEIGGVKITSEFANQLEKRRSVVSYATSDAANPSYKSIETSGPFKPGRENGYASVAATLLDGGKIVQGFVGPQNKNPSIPLLANGIVTATDQFTNDPGGYYVQVAIQVQDSYAGYLPENTTQFSPGLNRNITYRGGPVESVHAKPGEVLRTQRLGSLAEAQQILATLQAGRTVSIGLTPASEIVVPTDVTQTFR
;
A
#
# COMPACT_ATOMS: atom_id res chain seq x y z
N MET A 1 22.74 49.43 -1.59
CA MET A 1 23.64 50.33 -0.85
C MET A 1 23.82 49.78 0.56
N LYS A 2 25.09 49.68 1.00
CA LYS A 2 25.68 49.78 2.37
C LYS A 2 24.72 49.58 3.57
N SER A 3 24.98 48.81 4.63
CA SER A 3 26.21 48.56 5.40
C SER A 3 25.88 47.55 6.54
N ILE A 4 26.69 46.51 6.83
CA ILE A 4 27.81 46.43 7.80
C ILE A 4 27.50 45.59 9.08
N ASN A 5 28.25 44.48 9.20
CA ASN A 5 28.96 43.88 10.35
C ASN A 5 28.27 43.32 11.62
N ARG A 6 28.34 41.97 11.76
CA ARG A 6 29.26 41.13 12.60
C ARG A 6 29.34 41.40 14.14
N PRO A 7 30.00 40.54 14.97
CA PRO A 7 29.98 39.06 15.13
C PRO A 7 30.18 38.59 16.62
N TRP A 8 29.90 37.33 16.99
CA TRP A 8 30.42 36.70 18.24
C TRP A 8 30.89 35.26 17.93
N ARG A 9 32.19 34.99 17.77
CA ARG A 9 33.26 34.58 18.73
C ARG A 9 33.23 33.10 19.18
N LEU A 10 34.39 32.46 19.00
CA LEU A 10 34.76 31.07 19.30
C LEU A 10 35.53 30.95 20.65
N LEU A 11 35.22 29.90 21.43
CA LEU A 11 36.07 29.01 22.31
C LEU A 11 36.94 29.63 23.44
N PRO A 12 37.57 28.87 24.40
CA PRO A 12 37.47 27.43 24.78
C PRO A 12 37.52 27.12 26.32
N VAL A 13 37.62 25.82 26.70
CA VAL A 13 38.43 25.22 27.82
C VAL A 13 37.74 24.58 29.05
N ALA A 14 38.01 23.26 29.19
CA ALA A 14 38.34 22.37 30.33
C ALA A 14 37.45 22.06 31.56
N ILE A 15 37.16 20.76 31.71
CA ILE A 15 37.54 19.79 32.78
C ILE A 15 37.63 20.29 34.24
N ALA A 16 36.84 19.70 35.15
CA ALA A 16 37.31 18.81 36.25
C ALA A 16 36.20 18.48 37.28
N ALA A 17 36.21 17.23 37.74
CA ALA A 17 35.37 16.63 38.77
C ALA A 17 35.85 16.94 40.20
N SER A 18 34.96 16.81 41.20
CA SER A 18 35.18 16.44 42.63
C SER A 18 33.85 16.67 43.39
N ALA A 19 33.12 15.65 43.88
CA ALA A 19 33.32 14.87 45.11
C ALA A 19 32.72 15.51 46.40
N LEU A 20 31.66 14.84 46.89
CA LEU A 20 31.39 14.38 48.27
C LEU A 20 30.90 15.32 49.40
N LEU A 21 29.94 14.72 50.16
CA LEU A 21 29.45 14.97 51.53
C LEU A 21 28.48 16.15 51.75
N ALA A 22 27.45 16.11 52.59
CA ALA A 22 26.71 15.09 53.35
C ALA A 22 25.55 15.83 54.07
N CYS A 23 24.52 15.08 54.52
CA CYS A 23 23.78 15.20 55.80
C CYS A 23 22.23 15.21 55.74
N GLY A 24 21.66 14.28 56.54
CA GLY A 24 20.36 14.37 57.25
C GLY A 24 19.21 13.57 56.63
N GLY A 25 18.46 12.68 57.29
CA GLY A 25 18.32 12.16 58.67
C GLY A 25 17.28 11.01 58.61
N GLY A 26 17.40 9.89 59.34
CA GLY A 26 16.77 9.59 60.65
C GLY A 26 15.23 9.74 60.66
N GLY A 27 14.35 8.79 61.01
CA GLY A 27 14.42 7.43 61.57
C GLY A 27 13.01 6.94 61.97
N GLY A 28 12.89 5.69 62.46
CA GLY A 28 11.70 5.09 63.08
C GLY A 28 11.02 4.02 62.20
N GLY A 29 10.57 2.85 62.67
CA GLY A 29 10.48 2.21 63.98
C GLY A 29 9.61 0.96 63.79
N ASN A 30 10.05 -0.21 64.27
CA ASN A 30 9.39 -1.52 64.14
C ASN A 30 8.49 -1.78 65.38
N PRO A 31 7.42 -2.61 65.28
CA PRO A 31 7.49 -4.00 65.75
C PRO A 31 6.64 -4.96 64.86
N GLY A 32 6.87 -6.26 64.68
CA GLY A 32 7.24 -7.33 65.62
C GLY A 32 6.07 -8.33 65.74
N PHE A 33 6.10 -9.48 65.05
CA PHE A 33 5.21 -10.64 65.27
C PHE A 33 5.95 -11.97 65.04
N PHE A 34 5.62 -12.98 65.86
CA PHE A 34 6.37 -14.21 66.18
C PHE A 34 5.74 -15.50 65.55
N PHE A 35 6.56 -16.35 64.89
CA PHE A 35 6.67 -17.85 64.81
C PHE A 35 5.47 -18.75 64.34
N PRO A 36 5.69 -19.97 63.73
CA PRO A 36 6.68 -20.99 64.09
C PRO A 36 7.42 -21.77 62.97
N ALA A 37 8.30 -22.67 63.42
CA ALA A 37 9.42 -23.34 62.75
C ALA A 37 9.10 -24.41 61.70
N GLN A 38 10.03 -24.59 60.75
CA GLN A 38 10.15 -25.71 59.80
C GLN A 38 11.55 -26.38 59.93
N PRO A 39 11.69 -27.67 59.53
CA PRO A 39 12.78 -28.58 59.92
C PRO A 39 14.15 -28.29 59.26
N PRO A 40 15.26 -28.91 59.71
CA PRO A 40 16.60 -28.53 59.27
C PRO A 40 16.83 -28.79 57.77
N ALA A 41 17.48 -27.81 57.12
CA ALA A 41 17.85 -27.86 55.71
C ALA A 41 18.95 -28.92 55.45
N PRO A 42 18.91 -29.62 54.29
CA PRO A 42 19.98 -30.52 53.87
C PRO A 42 21.26 -29.74 53.51
N ALA A 43 22.40 -30.41 53.60
CA ALA A 43 23.72 -29.83 53.32
C ALA A 43 23.77 -29.14 51.93
N PRO A 44 24.57 -28.06 51.75
CA PRO A 44 24.63 -27.35 50.49
C PRO A 44 25.20 -28.26 49.40
N ALA A 45 24.50 -28.33 48.26
CA ALA A 45 25.07 -28.90 47.04
C ALA A 45 26.29 -28.06 46.60
N PRO A 46 27.31 -28.68 45.99
CA PRO A 46 28.46 -27.94 45.47
C PRO A 46 27.98 -26.91 44.44
N ASN A 47 28.56 -25.72 44.48
CA ASN A 47 28.26 -24.66 43.52
C ASN A 47 28.38 -25.21 42.08
N PRO A 48 27.41 -24.90 41.19
CA PRO A 48 27.56 -25.23 39.79
C PRO A 48 28.85 -24.58 39.25
N PRO A 49 29.55 -25.22 38.31
CA PRO A 49 30.73 -24.64 37.69
C PRO A 49 30.37 -23.27 37.12
N ALA A 50 31.27 -22.30 37.31
CA ALA A 50 31.09 -20.96 36.75
C ALA A 50 30.75 -21.08 35.26
N PRO A 51 29.77 -20.31 34.76
CA PRO A 51 29.47 -20.31 33.34
C PRO A 51 30.77 -19.99 32.57
N PRO A 52 31.03 -20.68 31.44
CA PRO A 52 32.20 -20.38 30.64
C PRO A 52 32.22 -18.88 30.33
N PRO A 53 33.42 -18.25 30.27
CA PRO A 53 33.51 -16.86 29.87
C PRO A 53 32.77 -16.69 28.53
N PRO A 54 32.05 -15.57 28.31
CA PRO A 54 31.40 -15.33 27.03
C PRO A 54 32.44 -15.50 25.93
N ALA A 55 32.07 -16.28 24.90
CA ALA A 55 32.92 -16.42 23.73
C ALA A 55 33.32 -15.03 23.25
N PRO A 56 34.59 -14.81 22.83
CA PRO A 56 34.96 -13.54 22.21
C PRO A 56 33.97 -13.24 21.09
N PRO A 57 33.51 -11.98 20.91
CA PRO A 57 32.58 -11.66 19.85
C PRO A 57 33.16 -12.18 18.53
N ALA A 58 32.40 -13.04 17.85
CA ALA A 58 32.77 -13.49 16.53
C ALA A 58 33.04 -12.23 15.68
N SER A 59 34.20 -12.17 15.03
CA SER A 59 34.47 -11.08 14.08
C SER A 59 33.26 -10.98 13.14
N ALA A 60 32.64 -9.81 13.08
CA ALA A 60 31.48 -9.54 12.22
C ALA A 60 31.81 -9.97 10.77
N SER A 61 31.38 -11.16 10.37
CA SER A 61 31.56 -11.66 9.02
C SER A 61 30.22 -11.58 8.32
N PHE A 62 30.10 -10.71 7.34
CA PHE A 62 28.93 -10.69 6.46
C PHE A 62 28.81 -12.04 5.73
N ARG A 63 27.59 -12.37 5.32
CA ARG A 63 27.37 -13.43 4.33
C ARG A 63 28.08 -13.02 3.04
N ALA A 64 28.63 -14.00 2.31
CA ALA A 64 29.18 -13.74 0.99
C ALA A 64 28.02 -13.60 -0.01
N ALA A 65 28.20 -12.80 -1.07
CA ALA A 65 27.20 -12.58 -2.09
C ALA A 65 27.76 -12.71 -3.52
N GLY A 66 26.89 -13.04 -4.47
CA GLY A 66 27.26 -13.26 -5.86
C GLY A 66 26.09 -13.58 -6.78
N ILE A 67 26.27 -13.35 -8.08
CA ILE A 67 25.27 -13.71 -9.10
C ILE A 67 25.47 -15.15 -9.55
N VAL A 68 24.39 -15.93 -9.54
CA VAL A 68 24.34 -17.26 -10.15
C VAL A 68 24.43 -17.12 -11.67
N TYR A 69 25.38 -17.79 -12.32
CA TYR A 69 25.55 -17.73 -13.78
C TYR A 69 25.59 -19.11 -14.46
N GLY A 70 25.38 -20.18 -13.70
CA GLY A 70 25.18 -21.54 -14.20
C GLY A 70 24.00 -22.21 -13.50
N ALA A 71 23.35 -23.16 -14.18
CA ALA A 71 22.34 -23.99 -13.53
C ALA A 71 22.99 -24.84 -12.41
N PRO A 72 22.30 -25.09 -11.28
CA PRO A 72 22.83 -25.90 -10.21
C PRO A 72 22.92 -27.36 -10.66
N GLU A 73 24.06 -27.99 -10.41
CA GLU A 73 24.26 -29.43 -10.55
C GLU A 73 23.83 -30.11 -9.25
N VAL A 74 22.89 -31.06 -9.32
CA VAL A 74 22.35 -31.77 -8.15
C VAL A 74 22.56 -33.28 -8.32
N GLY A 75 23.17 -33.94 -7.32
CA GLY A 75 23.39 -35.39 -7.35
C GLY A 75 23.90 -35.95 -6.03
N GLY A 76 23.36 -37.08 -5.59
CA GLY A 76 23.84 -37.79 -4.40
C GLY A 76 23.75 -36.99 -3.09
N GLY A 77 22.79 -36.06 -2.97
CA GLY A 77 22.68 -35.15 -1.83
C GLY A 77 23.59 -33.93 -1.90
N GLN A 78 24.39 -33.78 -2.96
CA GLN A 78 25.24 -32.61 -3.18
C GLN A 78 24.61 -31.62 -4.16
N VAL A 79 24.93 -30.34 -3.96
CA VAL A 79 24.60 -29.24 -4.87
C VAL A 79 25.90 -28.54 -5.23
N SER A 80 26.12 -28.26 -6.50
CA SER A 80 27.19 -27.35 -6.93
C SER A 80 26.67 -26.30 -7.90
N VAL A 81 27.19 -25.08 -7.81
CA VAL A 81 26.71 -23.95 -8.61
C VAL A 81 27.83 -22.96 -8.92
N ALA A 82 27.83 -22.42 -10.12
CA ALA A 82 28.76 -21.38 -10.52
C ALA A 82 28.21 -20.00 -10.17
N VAL A 83 29.00 -19.20 -9.45
CA VAL A 83 28.66 -17.83 -9.05
C VAL A 83 29.77 -16.83 -9.42
N LEU A 84 29.38 -15.63 -9.80
CA LEU A 84 30.27 -14.47 -9.88
C LEU A 84 30.22 -13.79 -8.50
N ALA A 85 31.06 -14.27 -7.58
CA ALA A 85 31.09 -13.77 -6.21
C ALA A 85 31.74 -12.39 -6.12
N GLN A 86 31.49 -11.70 -5.01
CA GLN A 86 32.04 -10.38 -4.70
C GLN A 86 33.57 -10.29 -4.78
N ASP A 87 34.27 -11.42 -4.71
CA ASP A 87 35.74 -11.52 -4.78
C ASP A 87 36.26 -12.24 -6.03
N GLY A 88 35.38 -12.79 -6.88
CA GLY A 88 35.75 -13.45 -8.13
C GLY A 88 34.79 -14.59 -8.53
N PRO A 89 34.95 -15.18 -9.74
CA PRO A 89 34.20 -16.36 -10.13
C PRO A 89 34.54 -17.57 -9.24
N ARG A 90 33.51 -18.28 -8.77
CA ARG A 90 33.63 -19.46 -7.90
C ARG A 90 32.67 -20.57 -8.36
N LYS A 91 33.07 -21.83 -8.17
CA LYS A 91 32.16 -22.99 -8.22
C LYS A 91 31.91 -23.45 -6.79
N LEU A 92 30.76 -23.06 -6.23
CA LEU A 92 30.37 -23.40 -4.86
C LEU A 92 29.90 -24.85 -4.79
N THR A 93 30.20 -25.52 -3.69
CA THR A 93 29.75 -26.89 -3.39
C THR A 93 29.11 -26.95 -2.00
N LEU A 94 28.05 -27.75 -1.89
CA LEU A 94 27.31 -27.99 -0.66
C LEU A 94 26.96 -29.48 -0.58
N ASP A 95 27.23 -30.09 0.57
CA ASP A 95 26.59 -31.36 0.95
C ASP A 95 25.31 -31.05 1.72
N ALA A 96 24.16 -31.35 1.12
CA ALA A 96 22.85 -31.13 1.73
C ALA A 96 22.38 -32.35 2.55
N GLY A 97 23.15 -33.44 2.58
CA GLY A 97 22.88 -34.67 3.33
C GLY A 97 21.74 -35.55 2.79
N SER A 98 20.84 -34.99 1.97
CA SER A 98 19.73 -35.72 1.34
C SER A 98 19.35 -35.12 -0.02
N SER A 99 18.67 -35.90 -0.85
CA SER A 99 18.14 -35.43 -2.14
C SER A 99 17.11 -34.30 -1.99
N ASP A 100 16.29 -34.37 -0.94
CA ASP A 100 15.20 -33.41 -0.72
C ASP A 100 15.74 -32.05 -0.29
N ASN A 101 16.73 -32.05 0.61
CA ASN A 101 17.45 -30.84 0.99
C ASN A 101 18.19 -30.25 -0.22
N ALA A 102 18.84 -31.09 -1.02
CA ALA A 102 19.53 -30.64 -2.22
C ALA A 102 18.56 -29.98 -3.23
N ALA A 103 17.36 -30.53 -3.41
CA ALA A 103 16.32 -29.94 -4.24
C ALA A 103 15.81 -28.60 -3.68
N ALA A 104 15.60 -28.51 -2.36
CA ALA A 104 15.19 -27.27 -1.70
C ALA A 104 16.24 -26.15 -1.85
N VAL A 105 17.52 -26.47 -1.71
CA VAL A 105 18.64 -25.54 -1.94
C VAL A 105 18.67 -25.10 -3.41
N ALA A 106 18.58 -26.05 -4.34
CA ALA A 106 18.67 -25.79 -5.78
C ALA A 106 17.57 -24.86 -6.29
N ALA A 107 16.39 -24.85 -5.66
CA ALA A 107 15.27 -23.98 -6.03
C ALA A 107 15.59 -22.46 -5.92
N ALA A 108 16.53 -22.07 -5.06
CA ALA A 108 16.97 -20.67 -4.92
C ALA A 108 18.00 -20.26 -5.98
N LEU A 109 18.71 -21.23 -6.56
CA LEU A 109 19.89 -21.04 -7.41
C LEU A 109 19.53 -20.90 -8.90
N VAL A 110 18.75 -19.88 -9.24
CA VAL A 110 18.37 -19.59 -10.63
C VAL A 110 19.39 -18.64 -11.27
N PRO A 111 19.90 -18.92 -12.49
CA PRO A 111 20.76 -17.98 -13.21
C PRO A 111 20.18 -16.57 -13.28
N GLY A 112 21.01 -15.58 -12.93
CA GLY A 112 20.62 -14.17 -12.81
C GLY A 112 20.14 -13.74 -11.42
N ASN A 113 19.91 -14.67 -10.49
CA ASN A 113 19.65 -14.29 -9.11
C ASN A 113 20.95 -13.81 -8.45
N LEU A 114 20.88 -12.68 -7.77
CA LEU A 114 21.86 -12.28 -6.77
C LEU A 114 21.50 -13.00 -5.47
N VAL A 115 22.41 -13.83 -4.97
CA VAL A 115 22.20 -14.63 -3.77
C VAL A 115 23.28 -14.35 -2.72
N ASP A 116 22.94 -14.56 -1.45
CA ASP A 116 23.91 -14.64 -0.36
C ASP A 116 24.02 -16.04 0.24
N TRP A 117 25.15 -16.33 0.89
CA TRP A 117 25.39 -17.58 1.61
C TRP A 117 26.41 -17.43 2.75
N LEU A 118 26.43 -18.40 3.65
CA LEU A 118 27.47 -18.55 4.66
C LEU A 118 28.61 -19.44 4.12
N PRO A 119 29.86 -18.94 4.02
CA PRO A 119 30.99 -19.77 3.61
C PRO A 119 31.26 -20.92 4.57
N GLY A 120 31.52 -22.12 4.04
CA GLY A 120 31.92 -23.30 4.82
C GLY A 120 33.40 -23.29 5.21
N GLU A 121 33.86 -24.37 5.85
CA GLU A 121 35.25 -24.49 6.33
C GLU A 121 36.28 -24.68 5.20
N GLY A 122 35.86 -25.24 4.06
CA GLY A 122 36.72 -25.44 2.89
C GLY A 122 36.52 -24.35 1.83
N ASP A 123 37.53 -24.17 0.98
CA ASP A 123 37.44 -23.26 -0.17
C ASP A 123 36.24 -23.62 -1.06
N ASN A 124 35.42 -22.61 -1.36
CA ASN A 124 34.19 -22.74 -2.15
C ASN A 124 33.12 -23.67 -1.56
N THR A 125 33.23 -24.05 -0.30
CA THR A 125 32.15 -24.79 0.39
C THR A 125 31.12 -23.83 0.98
N VAL A 126 29.89 -24.30 1.17
CA VAL A 126 28.77 -23.53 1.74
C VAL A 126 28.25 -24.23 3.00
N GLN A 127 27.90 -23.47 4.02
CA GLN A 127 27.24 -24.00 5.21
C GLN A 127 25.76 -24.28 4.92
N LEU A 128 25.30 -25.50 5.21
CA LEU A 128 23.88 -25.84 5.15
C LEU A 128 23.12 -25.07 6.24
N ALA A 129 22.10 -24.31 5.87
CA ALA A 129 21.22 -23.67 6.85
C ALA A 129 20.29 -24.70 7.50
N GLN A 130 19.80 -24.40 8.71
CA GLN A 130 18.83 -25.24 9.42
C GLN A 130 17.57 -25.50 8.57
N ASP A 131 17.10 -24.47 7.87
CA ASP A 131 16.15 -24.60 6.76
C ASP A 131 16.95 -24.65 5.45
N PRO A 132 17.01 -25.81 4.76
CA PRO A 132 17.76 -25.94 3.52
C PRO A 132 17.38 -24.90 2.45
N ALA A 133 16.12 -24.47 2.41
CA ALA A 133 15.65 -23.46 1.45
C ALA A 133 16.23 -22.05 1.71
N ARG A 134 16.79 -21.81 2.90
CA ARG A 134 17.46 -20.55 3.30
C ARG A 134 18.98 -20.63 3.29
N THR A 135 19.55 -21.71 2.73
CA THR A 135 21.00 -21.84 2.54
C THR A 135 21.52 -20.73 1.64
N PHE A 136 20.82 -20.49 0.53
CA PHE A 136 21.00 -19.31 -0.31
C PHE A 136 19.76 -18.42 -0.21
N ASN A 137 19.93 -17.17 0.21
CA ASN A 137 18.84 -16.21 0.17
C ASN A 137 18.91 -15.44 -1.15
N VAL A 138 17.77 -15.32 -1.84
CA VAL A 138 17.67 -14.50 -3.04
C VAL A 138 17.45 -13.04 -2.64
N ILE A 139 18.42 -12.19 -2.97
CA ILE A 139 18.38 -10.74 -2.74
C ILE A 139 17.63 -10.07 -3.90
N LEU A 140 18.12 -10.25 -5.14
CA LEU A 140 17.53 -9.71 -6.36
C LEU A 140 17.37 -10.80 -7.43
N ARG A 141 16.40 -10.63 -8.33
CA ARG A 141 15.97 -11.63 -9.34
C ARG A 141 16.06 -11.08 -10.76
N LYS A 142 17.20 -11.23 -11.45
CA LYS A 142 17.29 -10.82 -12.86
C LYS A 142 16.55 -11.78 -13.80
N GLY A 143 16.73 -13.09 -13.59
CA GLY A 143 16.23 -14.13 -14.49
C GLY A 143 16.58 -13.86 -15.97
N SER A 144 15.69 -14.21 -16.89
CA SER A 144 15.84 -13.87 -18.32
C SER A 144 15.16 -12.55 -18.73
N SER A 145 14.66 -11.77 -17.75
CA SER A 145 13.89 -10.56 -18.03
C SER A 145 14.73 -9.49 -18.73
N ALA A 146 14.18 -8.84 -19.76
CA ALA A 146 14.83 -7.67 -20.37
C ALA A 146 14.68 -6.40 -19.51
N ASN A 147 13.80 -6.41 -18.52
CA ASN A 147 13.54 -5.25 -17.67
C ASN A 147 14.70 -5.06 -16.68
N ALA A 148 14.93 -3.82 -16.26
CA ALA A 148 15.83 -3.53 -15.15
C ALA A 148 15.10 -3.78 -13.83
N GLN A 149 15.87 -4.19 -12.82
CA GLN A 149 15.44 -4.11 -11.42
C GLN A 149 16.03 -2.86 -10.79
N PHE A 150 15.32 -2.35 -9.79
CA PHE A 150 15.67 -1.11 -9.12
C PHE A 150 15.70 -1.35 -7.62
N ASP A 151 16.69 -0.75 -6.97
CA ASP A 151 16.91 -0.88 -5.54
C ASP A 151 17.75 0.31 -5.04
N ALA A 152 17.41 0.83 -3.86
CA ALA A 152 18.11 1.95 -3.24
C ALA A 152 19.16 1.42 -2.26
N ALA A 153 20.36 2.01 -2.20
CA ALA A 153 21.43 1.41 -1.39
C ALA A 153 21.05 1.23 0.08
N LYS A 154 20.43 2.27 0.65
CA LYS A 154 20.19 2.32 2.10
C LYS A 154 19.00 1.46 2.53
N TYR A 155 18.03 1.17 1.65
CA TYR A 155 16.76 0.54 2.01
C TYR A 155 16.29 -0.41 0.90
N GLY A 156 15.65 -1.51 1.28
CA GLY A 156 15.16 -2.52 0.34
C GLY A 156 15.88 -3.85 0.52
N PRO A 157 16.00 -4.67 -0.55
CA PRO A 157 16.80 -5.89 -0.53
C PRO A 157 18.26 -5.61 -0.16
N GLU A 158 18.76 -6.34 0.83
CA GLU A 158 20.16 -6.25 1.26
C GLU A 158 20.65 -7.66 1.60
N VAL A 159 21.97 -7.83 1.73
CA VAL A 159 22.52 -9.12 2.15
C VAL A 159 21.95 -9.50 3.52
N THR A 160 21.60 -10.77 3.68
CA THR A 160 20.94 -11.26 4.90
C THR A 160 21.85 -11.11 6.12
N ARG A 161 21.26 -10.69 7.24
CA ARG A 161 21.91 -10.58 8.56
C ARG A 161 22.63 -11.86 8.97
N ASN A 162 23.77 -11.72 9.65
CA ASN A 162 24.53 -12.83 10.22
C ASN A 162 25.07 -12.46 11.61
N ASN A 163 24.86 -13.33 12.61
CA ASN A 163 25.35 -13.13 13.98
C ASN A 163 25.12 -11.71 14.53
N ASP A 164 23.89 -11.22 14.40
CA ASP A 164 23.46 -9.87 14.80
C ASP A 164 24.03 -8.68 14.03
N VAL A 165 24.74 -8.93 12.94
CA VAL A 165 25.27 -7.88 12.06
C VAL A 165 24.36 -7.77 10.83
N PRO A 166 23.72 -6.62 10.57
CA PRO A 166 23.00 -6.37 9.31
C PRO A 166 23.95 -6.57 8.14
N GLY A 167 23.49 -7.23 7.07
CA GLY A 167 24.35 -7.51 5.93
C GLY A 167 24.60 -6.27 5.06
N PRO A 168 25.59 -6.35 4.15
CA PRO A 168 25.92 -5.23 3.27
C PRO A 168 24.75 -4.78 2.39
N MET A 169 24.75 -3.48 2.13
CA MET A 169 23.80 -2.82 1.25
C MET A 169 23.91 -3.34 -0.19
N VAL A 170 22.81 -3.26 -0.93
CA VAL A 170 22.72 -3.53 -2.36
C VAL A 170 22.00 -2.36 -3.04
N ALA A 171 22.40 -2.02 -4.26
CA ALA A 171 21.68 -1.06 -5.10
C ALA A 171 21.53 -1.58 -6.51
N ALA A 172 20.47 -1.17 -7.21
CA ALA A 172 20.20 -1.58 -8.57
C ALA A 172 19.53 -0.47 -9.37
N GLY A 173 19.86 -0.38 -10.66
CA GLY A 173 19.21 0.56 -11.56
C GLY A 173 19.98 0.77 -12.85
N TRP A 174 19.58 1.79 -13.61
CA TRP A 174 20.30 2.21 -14.80
C TRP A 174 21.49 3.10 -14.45
N ILE A 175 22.63 2.86 -15.11
CA ILE A 175 23.85 3.62 -14.92
C ILE A 175 23.77 4.90 -15.73
N TYR A 176 23.82 6.06 -15.07
CA TYR A 176 23.77 7.38 -15.70
C TYR A 176 25.09 8.16 -15.63
N GLY A 177 26.04 7.69 -14.83
CA GLY A 177 27.34 8.33 -14.70
C GLY A 177 28.37 7.43 -14.05
N LYS A 178 29.63 7.66 -14.38
CA LYS A 178 30.77 7.13 -13.64
C LYS A 178 31.98 8.05 -13.75
N THR A 179 32.80 8.08 -12.71
CA THR A 179 34.12 8.73 -12.68
C THR A 179 35.16 7.72 -12.23
N GLY A 180 36.44 8.09 -12.10
CA GLY A 180 37.47 7.16 -11.60
C GLY A 180 37.22 6.59 -10.20
N GLY A 181 36.28 7.13 -9.42
CA GLY A 181 35.96 6.64 -8.07
C GLY A 181 34.48 6.72 -7.68
N THR A 182 33.58 6.98 -8.62
CA THR A 182 32.13 7.06 -8.33
C THR A 182 31.28 6.47 -9.43
N ILE A 183 30.14 5.88 -9.07
CA ILE A 183 29.11 5.38 -10.00
C ILE A 183 27.74 5.96 -9.64
N THR A 184 26.96 6.35 -10.64
CA THR A 184 25.61 6.91 -10.49
C THR A 184 24.58 5.97 -11.09
N VAL A 185 23.60 5.54 -10.29
CA VAL A 185 22.51 4.66 -10.71
C VAL A 185 21.15 5.25 -10.33
N GLY A 186 20.13 4.95 -11.14
CA GLY A 186 18.76 5.35 -10.85
C GLY A 186 17.75 4.84 -11.85
N ASP A 187 16.49 5.25 -11.66
CA ASP A 187 15.36 4.89 -12.54
C ASP A 187 15.18 5.86 -13.72
N GLY A 188 16.02 6.90 -13.81
CA GLY A 188 15.97 7.88 -14.88
C GLY A 188 14.82 8.87 -14.80
N HIS A 189 14.03 8.87 -13.72
CA HIS A 189 12.93 9.82 -13.55
C HIS A 189 13.46 11.23 -13.32
N MET A 190 13.14 12.12 -14.25
CA MET A 190 13.63 13.50 -14.26
C MET A 190 12.48 14.49 -14.43
N VAL A 191 12.28 15.33 -13.43
CA VAL A 191 11.24 16.37 -13.45
C VAL A 191 11.87 17.74 -13.70
N ARG A 192 11.44 18.38 -14.79
CA ARG A 192 12.03 19.66 -15.27
C ARG A 192 11.16 20.87 -14.99
N ALA A 193 9.86 20.68 -14.84
CA ALA A 193 8.89 21.72 -14.53
C ALA A 193 7.77 21.10 -13.68
N ASP A 194 6.97 21.94 -13.03
CA ASP A 194 5.74 21.46 -12.40
C ASP A 194 4.58 21.32 -13.39
N GLN A 195 3.43 20.96 -12.84
CA GLN A 195 2.21 20.78 -13.62
C GLN A 195 1.70 22.06 -14.29
N ALA A 196 2.06 23.26 -13.81
CA ALA A 196 1.79 24.53 -14.49
C ALA A 196 2.83 24.90 -15.56
N GLY A 197 3.83 24.04 -15.83
CA GLY A 197 4.85 24.25 -16.85
C GLY A 197 5.99 25.19 -16.46
N ARG A 198 6.08 25.61 -15.19
CA ARG A 198 7.15 26.51 -14.72
C ARG A 198 8.40 25.69 -14.38
N PRO A 199 9.58 26.03 -14.93
CA PRO A 199 10.78 25.22 -14.79
C PRO A 199 11.30 25.20 -13.35
N TYR A 200 11.90 24.08 -12.94
CA TYR A 200 12.75 24.02 -11.76
C TYR A 200 14.13 24.59 -12.10
N THR A 201 14.75 25.31 -11.15
CA THR A 201 16.11 25.84 -11.32
C THR A 201 17.12 24.73 -11.62
N VAL A 202 16.95 23.58 -10.96
CA VAL A 202 17.69 22.35 -11.22
C VAL A 202 16.67 21.24 -11.43
N PRO A 203 16.75 20.47 -12.54
CA PRO A 203 15.91 19.31 -12.73
C PRO A 203 16.02 18.35 -11.54
N ILE A 204 14.88 17.84 -11.09
CA ILE A 204 14.82 16.90 -9.97
C ILE A 204 15.03 15.50 -10.52
N LYS A 205 16.08 14.81 -10.08
CA LYS A 205 16.30 13.38 -10.35
C LYS A 205 15.85 12.62 -9.11
N ARG A 206 14.66 12.00 -9.16
CA ARG A 206 13.97 11.59 -7.92
C ARG A 206 14.57 10.36 -7.27
N TYR A 207 14.86 9.33 -8.07
CA TYR A 207 15.40 8.05 -7.61
C TYR A 207 16.76 7.79 -8.26
N GLU A 208 17.70 8.72 -8.04
CA GLU A 208 19.08 8.61 -8.48
C GLU A 208 20.05 8.84 -7.34
N GLU A 209 21.05 7.97 -7.23
CA GLU A 209 22.05 7.99 -6.17
C GLU A 209 23.45 7.81 -6.77
N THR A 210 24.44 8.49 -6.18
CA THR A 210 25.85 8.39 -6.60
C THR A 210 26.69 7.85 -5.46
N TYR A 211 27.43 6.80 -5.73
CA TYR A 211 28.18 6.05 -4.74
C TYR A 211 29.68 6.11 -4.97
N SER A 212 30.44 6.07 -3.87
CA SER A 212 31.89 5.87 -3.92
C SER A 212 32.21 4.43 -4.31
N VAL A 213 33.22 4.25 -5.14
CA VAL A 213 33.66 2.93 -5.63
C VAL A 213 35.00 2.58 -5.01
N SER A 214 35.15 1.35 -4.54
CA SER A 214 36.43 0.84 -4.04
C SER A 214 37.47 0.78 -5.16
N PRO A 215 38.74 1.14 -4.93
CA PRO A 215 39.81 0.96 -5.90
C PRO A 215 39.97 -0.49 -6.38
N ASP A 216 39.60 -1.45 -5.54
CA ASP A 216 39.72 -2.89 -5.80
C ASP A 216 38.40 -3.55 -6.24
N VAL A 217 37.41 -2.74 -6.66
CA VAL A 217 36.07 -3.20 -7.06
C VAL A 217 36.15 -4.35 -8.08
N LYS A 218 35.39 -5.42 -7.82
CA LYS A 218 35.22 -6.51 -8.79
C LYS A 218 34.10 -6.17 -9.75
N VAL A 219 34.37 -6.28 -11.05
CA VAL A 219 33.40 -5.94 -12.08
C VAL A 219 33.15 -7.17 -12.94
N PHE A 220 31.89 -7.41 -13.27
CA PHE A 220 31.46 -8.54 -14.08
C PHE A 220 30.52 -8.09 -15.18
N ASN A 221 30.74 -8.61 -16.38
CA ASN A 221 29.76 -8.57 -17.45
C ASN A 221 28.87 -9.80 -17.35
N VAL A 222 27.59 -9.61 -17.06
CA VAL A 222 26.62 -10.69 -16.95
C VAL A 222 25.80 -10.77 -18.22
N ASN A 223 26.04 -11.82 -19.00
CA ASN A 223 25.34 -12.05 -20.26
C ASN A 223 23.98 -12.73 -19.97
N THR A 224 22.89 -11.97 -19.98
CA THR A 224 21.56 -12.48 -19.68
C THR A 224 20.93 -13.25 -20.84
N ALA A 225 21.51 -13.17 -22.05
CA ALA A 225 21.12 -14.03 -23.17
C ALA A 225 21.76 -15.43 -23.07
N SER A 226 22.93 -15.53 -22.42
CA SER A 226 23.63 -16.79 -22.15
C SER A 226 24.49 -16.62 -20.90
N TYR A 227 23.95 -17.00 -19.74
CA TYR A 227 24.62 -16.77 -18.46
C TYR A 227 26.00 -17.42 -18.36
N GLY A 228 26.22 -18.55 -19.03
CA GLY A 228 27.52 -19.23 -19.10
C GLY A 228 28.63 -18.40 -19.79
N ASP A 229 28.26 -17.42 -20.61
CA ASP A 229 29.20 -16.50 -21.27
C ASP A 229 29.51 -15.25 -20.42
N SER A 230 29.05 -15.22 -19.17
CA SER A 230 29.37 -14.15 -18.22
C SER A 230 30.82 -14.25 -17.76
N ALA A 231 31.49 -13.10 -17.56
CA ALA A 231 32.91 -13.06 -17.25
C ALA A 231 33.29 -11.86 -16.38
N ALA A 232 34.48 -11.94 -15.79
CA ALA A 232 35.14 -10.77 -15.20
C ALA A 232 35.33 -9.68 -16.26
N SER A 233 35.19 -8.43 -15.83
CA SER A 233 35.34 -7.23 -16.64
C SER A 233 36.10 -6.19 -15.80
N ASP A 234 36.24 -4.98 -16.33
CA ASP A 234 36.87 -3.87 -15.65
C ASP A 234 35.93 -2.68 -15.54
N TYR A 235 36.23 -1.80 -14.59
CA TYR A 235 35.39 -0.64 -14.29
C TYR A 235 35.32 0.37 -15.46
N ALA A 236 36.39 0.48 -16.26
CA ALA A 236 36.42 1.36 -17.42
C ALA A 236 35.52 0.84 -18.56
N SER A 237 35.32 -0.48 -18.65
CA SER A 237 34.50 -1.16 -19.65
C SER A 237 32.98 -1.07 -19.39
N ILE A 238 32.55 -0.67 -18.19
CA ILE A 238 31.12 -0.52 -17.86
C ILE A 238 30.49 0.57 -18.75
N PRO A 239 29.47 0.24 -19.58
CA PRO A 239 28.75 1.25 -20.37
C PRO A 239 27.94 2.20 -19.49
N VAL A 240 27.63 3.39 -19.99
CA VAL A 240 26.70 4.33 -19.36
C VAL A 240 25.50 4.50 -20.28
N THR A 241 24.32 4.71 -19.70
CA THR A 241 23.10 5.07 -20.45
C THR A 241 23.32 6.44 -21.11
N ALA A 242 22.96 6.55 -22.39
CA ALA A 242 23.35 7.70 -23.21
C ALA A 242 22.82 9.04 -22.66
N ASP A 243 21.55 9.06 -22.25
CA ASP A 243 20.87 10.21 -21.69
C ASP A 243 19.62 9.78 -20.90
N TYR A 244 18.93 10.77 -20.33
CA TYR A 244 17.69 10.60 -19.57
C TYR A 244 16.42 10.63 -20.44
N HIS A 245 16.55 10.84 -21.75
CA HIS A 245 15.38 10.97 -22.61
C HIS A 245 14.61 9.65 -22.63
N TYR A 246 13.28 9.70 -22.52
CA TYR A 246 12.47 8.49 -22.42
C TYR A 246 12.56 7.63 -23.70
N SER A 247 12.79 8.24 -24.86
CA SER A 247 13.00 7.51 -26.12
C SER A 247 14.32 6.72 -26.17
N THR A 248 15.25 6.97 -25.25
CA THR A 248 16.46 6.14 -25.09
C THR A 248 16.06 4.85 -24.39
N THR A 249 15.65 3.86 -25.19
CA THR A 249 15.11 2.61 -24.68
C THR A 249 16.19 1.63 -24.24
N SER A 250 17.36 1.62 -24.89
CA SER A 250 18.48 0.76 -24.49
C SER A 250 19.27 1.39 -23.33
N ARG A 251 19.05 0.90 -22.11
CA ARG A 251 19.61 1.46 -20.87
C ARG A 251 20.50 0.45 -20.15
N GLN A 252 21.71 0.87 -19.76
CA GLN A 252 22.66 -0.01 -19.10
C GLN A 252 22.24 -0.22 -17.65
N ALA A 253 21.90 -1.45 -17.26
CA ALA A 253 21.55 -1.80 -15.89
C ALA A 253 22.72 -2.48 -15.16
N ALA A 254 22.76 -2.34 -13.83
CA ALA A 254 23.68 -3.08 -12.97
C ALA A 254 23.13 -3.31 -11.56
N TYR A 255 23.70 -4.31 -10.88
CA TYR A 255 23.63 -4.47 -9.42
C TYR A 255 24.96 -4.07 -8.79
N LEU A 256 24.89 -3.39 -7.65
CA LEU A 256 26.02 -2.89 -6.88
C LEU A 256 25.96 -3.51 -5.49
N LEU A 257 27.09 -4.05 -5.01
CA LEU A 257 27.26 -4.52 -3.64
C LEU A 257 28.25 -3.63 -2.91
N PHE A 258 27.94 -3.31 -1.65
CA PHE A 258 28.76 -2.46 -0.80
C PHE A 258 29.63 -3.26 0.17
N ASP A 259 30.68 -2.63 0.71
CA ASP A 259 31.53 -3.19 1.77
C ASP A 259 30.90 -3.16 3.17
N SER A 260 29.77 -2.47 3.32
CA SER A 260 29.14 -2.24 4.61
C SER A 260 27.61 -2.15 4.52
N ASN A 261 26.97 -2.15 5.68
CA ASN A 261 25.53 -2.13 5.84
C ASN A 261 25.00 -0.69 5.98
N HIS A 262 23.68 -0.58 6.17
CA HIS A 262 22.97 0.70 6.26
C HIS A 262 23.42 1.60 7.42
N GLU A 263 24.03 1.06 8.48
CA GLU A 263 24.50 1.85 9.63
C GLU A 263 25.74 2.70 9.29
N ALA A 264 26.47 2.30 8.26
CA ALA A 264 27.65 3.01 7.74
C ALA A 264 27.45 3.52 6.31
N SER A 265 26.20 3.71 5.87
CA SER A 265 25.84 3.99 4.47
C SER A 265 26.63 5.15 3.84
N GLU A 266 26.84 6.23 4.59
CA GLU A 266 27.55 7.45 4.13
C GLU A 266 29.04 7.22 3.80
N LYS A 267 29.63 6.15 4.35
CA LYS A 267 31.06 5.81 4.15
C LYS A 267 31.26 4.55 3.32
N ALA A 268 30.18 3.82 3.05
CA ALA A 268 30.22 2.56 2.34
C ALA A 268 30.72 2.77 0.90
N LYS A 269 31.45 1.78 0.39
CA LYS A 269 31.98 1.77 -0.97
C LYS A 269 31.48 0.56 -1.71
N VAL A 270 31.21 0.76 -3.00
CA VAL A 270 30.87 -0.35 -3.90
C VAL A 270 32.11 -1.23 -4.10
N VAL A 271 31.99 -2.52 -3.79
CA VAL A 271 33.06 -3.54 -3.90
C VAL A 271 32.82 -4.57 -4.99
N ALA A 272 31.58 -4.76 -5.43
CA ALA A 272 31.28 -5.58 -6.60
C ALA A 272 30.19 -4.93 -7.48
N ILE A 273 30.35 -5.07 -8.79
CA ILE A 273 29.43 -4.56 -9.81
C ILE A 273 29.14 -5.66 -10.82
N TRP A 274 27.87 -5.98 -11.02
CA TRP A 274 27.40 -6.85 -12.10
C TRP A 274 26.58 -6.02 -13.08
N TYR A 275 27.13 -5.71 -14.25
CA TYR A 275 26.38 -5.02 -15.31
C TYR A 275 25.88 -6.02 -16.35
N PHE A 276 24.68 -5.78 -16.87
CA PHE A 276 23.98 -6.77 -17.71
C PHE A 276 24.14 -6.49 -19.19
N THR A 277 24.39 -7.54 -19.98
CA THR A 277 24.33 -7.52 -21.44
C THR A 277 23.40 -8.62 -21.98
N PRO A 278 22.57 -8.36 -23.00
CA PRO A 278 22.30 -7.06 -23.60
C PRO A 278 21.72 -6.07 -22.58
N LYS A 279 21.80 -4.77 -22.92
CA LYS A 279 21.23 -3.69 -22.09
C LYS A 279 19.73 -3.92 -21.88
N SER A 280 19.22 -3.47 -20.74
CA SER A 280 17.78 -3.47 -20.48
C SER A 280 17.04 -2.54 -21.43
N THR A 281 15.77 -2.86 -21.67
CA THR A 281 14.90 -2.08 -22.56
C THR A 281 13.82 -1.37 -21.75
N SER A 282 13.80 -0.04 -21.75
CA SER A 282 12.67 0.75 -21.23
C SER A 282 11.52 0.77 -22.24
N ASP A 283 10.34 1.20 -21.81
CA ASP A 283 9.13 1.17 -22.63
C ASP A 283 9.03 2.30 -23.66
N GLY A 284 9.97 3.25 -23.62
CA GLY A 284 10.03 4.35 -24.57
C GLY A 284 8.93 5.39 -24.38
N LYS A 285 8.26 5.45 -23.22
CA LYS A 285 7.14 6.36 -22.96
C LYS A 285 7.48 7.46 -21.95
N PRO A 286 6.90 8.67 -22.10
CA PRO A 286 7.07 9.73 -21.12
C PRO A 286 6.45 9.34 -19.77
N VAL A 287 7.11 9.74 -18.68
CA VAL A 287 6.67 9.54 -17.29
C VAL A 287 6.33 10.89 -16.67
N TRP A 288 5.32 10.91 -15.80
CA TRP A 288 4.79 12.11 -15.16
C TRP A 288 4.58 11.90 -13.66
N ASP A 289 4.56 12.99 -12.89
CA ASP A 289 4.23 12.92 -11.46
C ASP A 289 2.74 12.63 -11.23
N VAL A 290 1.89 12.98 -12.19
CA VAL A 290 0.48 12.61 -12.21
C VAL A 290 0.28 11.28 -12.94
N PRO A 291 -0.82 10.54 -12.67
CA PRO A 291 -1.15 9.32 -13.41
C PRO A 291 -1.15 9.54 -14.93
N SER A 292 -0.78 8.51 -15.70
CA SER A 292 -0.96 8.55 -17.16
C SER A 292 -2.44 8.76 -17.49
N LEU A 293 -2.72 9.50 -18.56
CA LEU A 293 -4.09 9.89 -18.95
C LEU A 293 -4.78 10.86 -17.98
N SER A 294 -4.04 11.47 -17.05
CA SER A 294 -4.58 12.53 -16.20
C SER A 294 -4.97 13.76 -17.04
N PRO A 295 -6.13 14.38 -16.81
CA PRO A 295 -6.54 15.60 -17.52
C PRO A 295 -5.59 16.78 -17.30
N MET A 296 -4.74 16.72 -16.27
CA MET A 296 -3.66 17.70 -16.07
C MET A 296 -2.58 17.68 -17.17
N LEU A 297 -2.60 16.68 -18.05
CA LEU A 297 -1.71 16.56 -19.21
C LEU A 297 -2.34 17.09 -20.51
N ALA A 298 -3.63 17.47 -20.50
CA ALA A 298 -4.36 17.85 -21.71
C ALA A 298 -3.80 19.12 -22.39
N ASP A 299 -3.21 20.02 -21.62
CA ASP A 299 -2.60 21.27 -22.12
C ASP A 299 -1.11 21.10 -22.51
N LYS A 300 -0.54 19.90 -22.35
CA LYS A 300 0.89 19.63 -22.63
C LYS A 300 1.16 19.38 -24.11
N GLY A 301 0.13 19.33 -24.94
CA GLY A 301 0.24 19.13 -26.39
C GLY A 301 0.58 17.69 -26.77
N ASN A 302 1.28 17.55 -27.90
CA ASN A 302 1.60 16.25 -28.47
C ASN A 302 3.04 15.86 -28.18
N ASP A 303 3.21 14.58 -27.89
CA ASP A 303 4.51 13.92 -27.79
C ASP A 303 5.24 13.97 -29.14
N PRO A 304 6.45 14.55 -29.20
CA PRO A 304 7.16 14.72 -30.47
C PRO A 304 7.66 13.41 -31.07
N ILE A 305 7.67 12.31 -30.32
CA ILE A 305 8.15 11.00 -30.76
C ILE A 305 7.02 10.17 -31.37
N SER A 306 5.90 10.01 -30.67
CA SER A 306 4.74 9.23 -31.11
C SER A 306 3.70 10.05 -31.91
N GLY A 307 3.71 11.37 -31.77
CA GLY A 307 2.71 12.29 -32.33
C GLY A 307 1.37 12.32 -31.57
N GLN A 308 1.20 11.49 -30.54
CA GLN A 308 -0.02 11.41 -29.73
C GLN A 308 -0.10 12.55 -28.72
N ALA A 309 -1.30 12.97 -28.33
CA ALA A 309 -1.45 13.90 -27.21
C ALA A 309 -0.93 13.23 -25.93
N TYR A 310 -0.24 13.96 -25.05
CA TYR A 310 0.31 13.37 -23.82
C TYR A 310 -0.75 12.75 -22.91
N VAL A 311 -1.96 13.34 -22.89
CA VAL A 311 -3.12 12.82 -22.16
C VAL A 311 -3.66 11.51 -22.73
N ASP A 312 -3.23 11.08 -23.92
CA ASP A 312 -3.66 9.82 -24.56
C ASP A 312 -2.59 8.71 -24.45
N ILE A 313 -1.41 9.01 -23.90
CA ILE A 313 -0.31 8.05 -23.77
C ILE A 313 -0.47 7.24 -22.49
N ASN A 314 -0.91 5.99 -22.64
CA ASN A 314 -0.95 5.04 -21.54
C ASN A 314 0.42 4.40 -21.30
N ALA A 315 0.98 4.63 -20.11
CA ALA A 315 2.29 4.11 -19.74
C ALA A 315 2.24 2.60 -19.45
N THR A 316 3.36 1.90 -19.65
CA THR A 316 3.43 0.45 -19.43
C THR A 316 3.13 0.11 -17.98
N GLY A 317 2.50 -1.03 -17.72
CA GLY A 317 2.18 -1.47 -16.36
C GLY A 317 3.43 -1.68 -15.50
N VAL A 318 3.31 -1.36 -14.22
CA VAL A 318 4.39 -1.38 -13.23
C VAL A 318 5.12 -2.70 -13.08
N THR A 319 4.44 -3.84 -13.30
CA THR A 319 5.06 -5.16 -13.25
C THR A 319 6.26 -5.27 -14.19
N ASN A 320 6.20 -4.60 -15.35
CA ASN A 320 7.28 -4.60 -16.34
C ASN A 320 8.11 -3.32 -16.31
N ALA A 321 7.54 -2.22 -15.85
CA ALA A 321 8.15 -0.90 -15.89
C ALA A 321 7.82 -0.10 -14.62
N PRO A 322 8.38 -0.47 -13.45
CA PRO A 322 7.96 0.11 -12.16
C PRO A 322 8.21 1.62 -12.07
N TYR A 323 9.23 2.14 -12.76
CA TYR A 323 9.54 3.58 -12.86
C TYR A 323 8.43 4.42 -13.50
N THR A 324 7.50 3.81 -14.25
CA THR A 324 6.46 4.53 -14.99
C THR A 324 5.34 5.08 -14.11
N ARG A 325 5.24 4.64 -12.86
CA ARG A 325 4.26 5.17 -11.89
C ARG A 325 4.87 6.04 -10.80
N SER A 326 6.14 6.38 -10.91
CA SER A 326 6.81 7.10 -9.83
C SER A 326 6.20 8.48 -9.60
N THR A 327 6.12 8.89 -8.33
CA THR A 327 5.59 10.21 -7.97
C THR A 327 6.24 10.73 -6.71
N GLU A 328 6.20 12.06 -6.56
CA GLU A 328 6.70 12.71 -5.35
C GLU A 328 5.77 12.41 -4.17
N PRO A 329 6.33 12.05 -2.99
CA PRO A 329 5.54 11.88 -1.79
C PRO A 329 5.11 13.24 -1.23
N PHE A 330 4.12 13.25 -0.34
CA PHE A 330 3.67 14.49 0.26
C PHE A 330 3.05 14.31 1.65
N GLU A 331 3.16 15.36 2.44
CA GLU A 331 2.51 15.46 3.74
C GLU A 331 1.03 15.82 3.55
N MET A 332 0.14 15.02 4.14
CA MET A 332 -1.30 15.25 4.10
C MET A 332 -1.80 16.00 5.33
N VAL A 333 -1.36 15.53 6.50
CA VAL A 333 -1.58 16.19 7.79
C VAL A 333 -0.23 16.35 8.46
N LYS A 334 0.07 17.57 8.86
CA LYS A 334 1.40 17.96 9.32
C LYS A 334 1.96 17.04 10.38
N ASN A 335 3.19 16.58 10.18
CA ASN A 335 3.94 15.68 11.05
C ASN A 335 3.25 14.33 11.37
N THR A 336 2.08 14.03 10.80
CA THR A 336 1.19 12.98 11.31
C THR A 336 0.75 11.99 10.23
N MET A 337 0.34 12.46 9.04
CA MET A 337 -0.13 11.60 7.95
C MET A 337 0.54 12.00 6.64
N TYR A 338 1.05 10.99 5.93
CA TYR A 338 1.83 11.17 4.71
C TYR A 338 1.35 10.23 3.61
N TYR A 339 1.44 10.69 2.36
CA TYR A 339 1.33 9.88 1.17
C TYR A 339 2.73 9.42 0.75
N VAL A 340 2.95 8.11 0.67
CA VAL A 340 4.23 7.48 0.32
C VAL A 340 4.13 6.52 -0.86
N GLY A 341 2.92 6.36 -1.43
CA GLY A 341 2.65 5.52 -2.60
C GLY A 341 3.21 6.06 -3.92
N ASP A 342 2.79 5.44 -5.01
CA ASP A 342 3.12 5.84 -6.38
C ASP A 342 1.91 6.55 -7.05
N ASN A 343 1.95 6.87 -8.35
CA ASN A 343 0.82 7.49 -9.05
C ASN A 343 -0.20 6.48 -9.61
N GLU A 344 -0.19 5.22 -9.17
CA GLU A 344 -1.20 4.19 -9.45
C GLU A 344 -1.82 3.65 -8.16
N VAL A 345 -0.99 3.19 -7.22
CA VAL A 345 -1.38 2.68 -5.90
C VAL A 345 -0.93 3.64 -4.81
N ALA A 346 -1.90 4.04 -4.00
CA ALA A 346 -1.67 4.83 -2.81
C ALA A 346 -1.16 3.95 -1.65
N SER A 347 -0.25 4.50 -0.87
CA SER A 347 0.15 3.96 0.43
C SER A 347 0.30 5.14 1.38
N TYR A 348 -0.21 4.97 2.59
CA TYR A 348 -0.23 6.02 3.60
C TYR A 348 0.64 5.63 4.78
N LEU A 349 1.29 6.63 5.38
CA LEU A 349 2.05 6.46 6.60
C LEU A 349 1.50 7.37 7.69
N PHE A 350 1.33 6.82 8.88
CA PHE A 350 0.96 7.55 10.08
C PHE A 350 2.12 7.55 11.07
N VAL A 351 2.46 8.73 11.60
CA VAL A 351 3.33 8.88 12.76
C VAL A 351 2.43 9.14 13.96
N ALA A 352 2.20 8.08 14.73
CA ALA A 352 1.26 8.07 15.85
C ALA A 352 2.00 8.27 17.18
N ASP A 353 1.63 9.34 17.87
CA ASP A 353 2.00 9.67 19.24
C ASP A 353 0.93 9.09 20.17
N MET A 354 1.32 8.10 20.98
CA MET A 354 0.43 7.38 21.89
C MET A 354 -0.09 8.25 23.04
N GLY A 355 0.38 9.50 23.15
CA GLY A 355 -0.06 10.48 24.13
C GLY A 355 0.63 10.33 25.48
N THR A 356 1.65 9.47 25.59
CA THR A 356 2.48 9.32 26.78
C THR A 356 3.52 10.45 26.80
N PRO A 357 3.42 11.44 27.71
CA PRO A 357 4.29 12.60 27.64
C PRO A 357 5.77 12.23 27.79
N ALA A 358 6.57 12.61 26.79
CA ALA A 358 8.03 12.41 26.74
C ALA A 358 8.51 10.95 26.66
N ASP A 359 7.63 9.99 26.42
CA ASP A 359 8.01 8.62 26.03
C ASP A 359 7.78 8.47 24.53
N LYS A 360 8.84 8.20 23.77
CA LYS A 360 8.74 7.91 22.33
C LYS A 360 8.87 6.41 22.04
N SER A 361 9.00 5.59 23.08
CA SER A 361 9.21 4.16 22.93
C SER A 361 7.91 3.41 22.62
N ASP A 362 6.76 4.02 22.90
CA ASP A 362 5.43 3.51 22.58
C ASP A 362 4.86 4.04 21.26
N ASP A 363 5.33 5.20 20.77
CA ASP A 363 5.03 5.76 19.44
C ASP A 363 5.03 4.68 18.33
N LYS A 364 4.12 4.84 17.38
CA LYS A 364 3.95 3.92 16.25
C LYS A 364 4.17 4.64 14.94
N VAL A 365 4.73 3.89 13.98
CA VAL A 365 4.77 4.30 12.58
C VAL A 365 4.00 3.25 11.80
N ILE A 366 2.78 3.60 11.41
CA ILE A 366 1.81 2.66 10.83
C ILE A 366 1.76 2.90 9.32
N LYS A 367 2.03 1.87 8.53
CA LYS A 367 1.93 1.91 7.07
C LYS A 367 0.67 1.19 6.60
N ILE A 368 -0.15 1.86 5.79
CA ILE A 368 -1.32 1.26 5.13
C ILE A 368 -0.94 0.82 3.73
N ASP A 369 -1.15 -0.46 3.45
CA ASP A 369 -0.72 -1.16 2.24
C ASP A 369 0.78 -0.99 1.92
N ALA A 370 1.26 -1.70 0.91
CA ALA A 370 2.67 -1.84 0.57
C ALA A 370 2.96 -1.72 -0.93
N GLY A 371 1.98 -1.36 -1.75
CA GLY A 371 2.21 -1.11 -3.17
C GLY A 371 2.68 -2.35 -3.96
N TRP A 372 3.21 -2.11 -5.16
CA TRP A 372 3.55 -3.14 -6.14
C TRP A 372 4.87 -3.87 -5.87
N PRO A 373 4.99 -5.14 -6.29
CA PRO A 373 6.28 -5.82 -6.28
C PRO A 373 7.27 -5.10 -7.20
N ASN A 374 8.55 -5.02 -6.79
CA ASN A 374 9.64 -4.32 -7.48
C ASN A 374 9.56 -2.78 -7.49
N SER A 375 8.58 -2.18 -6.80
CA SER A 375 8.50 -0.72 -6.60
C SER A 375 9.02 -0.25 -5.24
N GLY A 376 9.55 -1.16 -4.41
CA GLY A 376 10.03 -0.88 -3.06
C GLY A 376 10.98 0.31 -2.97
N TYR A 377 11.97 0.38 -3.86
CA TYR A 377 12.93 1.50 -3.93
C TYR A 377 12.25 2.88 -3.96
N GLN A 378 11.11 3.00 -4.64
CA GLN A 378 10.35 4.26 -4.72
C GLN A 378 9.69 4.56 -3.39
N TYR A 379 9.04 3.58 -2.77
CA TYR A 379 8.35 3.76 -1.49
C TYR A 379 9.33 4.10 -0.36
N TRP A 380 10.50 3.45 -0.32
CA TRP A 380 11.54 3.75 0.66
C TRP A 380 12.11 5.16 0.46
N LYS A 381 12.42 5.51 -0.78
CA LYS A 381 12.92 6.85 -1.09
C LYS A 381 11.86 7.92 -0.83
N ASN A 382 10.59 7.62 -1.07
CA ASN A 382 9.47 8.48 -0.78
C ASN A 382 9.37 8.78 0.72
N MET A 383 9.52 7.76 1.57
CA MET A 383 9.60 7.96 3.02
C MET A 383 10.81 8.82 3.41
N GLU A 384 11.99 8.52 2.86
CA GLU A 384 13.21 9.28 3.15
C GLU A 384 13.11 10.76 2.73
N LEU A 385 12.49 11.04 1.58
CA LEU A 385 12.27 12.41 1.08
C LEU A 385 11.34 13.23 2.01
N LEU A 386 10.50 12.56 2.79
CA LEU A 386 9.69 13.17 3.85
C LEU A 386 10.39 13.21 5.21
N GLY A 387 11.66 12.78 5.28
CA GLY A 387 12.44 12.74 6.51
C GLY A 387 12.13 11.54 7.42
N LEU A 388 11.49 10.50 6.87
CA LEU A 388 11.08 9.31 7.61
C LEU A 388 11.96 8.12 7.23
N ASP A 389 12.46 7.39 8.22
CA ASP A 389 13.21 6.16 7.98
C ASP A 389 12.23 5.00 7.71
N PRO A 390 12.29 4.31 6.56
CA PRO A 390 11.57 3.06 6.30
C PRO A 390 11.68 2.01 7.41
N ARG A 391 12.79 2.00 8.16
CA ARG A 391 13.02 1.11 9.30
C ARG A 391 12.45 1.60 10.63
N SER A 392 11.71 2.72 10.62
CA SER A 392 10.93 3.19 11.77
C SER A 392 9.53 2.58 11.84
N VAL A 393 9.04 1.99 10.74
CA VAL A 393 7.72 1.34 10.68
C VAL A 393 7.59 0.32 11.80
N THR A 394 6.50 0.37 12.54
CA THR A 394 6.19 -0.58 13.61
C THR A 394 5.10 -1.57 13.17
N ASP A 395 4.21 -1.14 12.28
CA ASP A 395 3.03 -1.87 11.87
C ASP A 395 2.76 -1.68 10.37
N ILE A 396 2.45 -2.78 9.67
CA ILE A 396 1.89 -2.76 8.31
C ILE A 396 0.45 -3.27 8.37
N TRP A 397 -0.47 -2.52 7.77
CA TRP A 397 -1.88 -2.82 7.72
C TRP A 397 -2.29 -3.07 6.27
N LEU A 398 -2.60 -4.32 5.95
CA LEU A 398 -3.06 -4.72 4.62
C LEU A 398 -4.58 -4.66 4.51
N THR A 399 -5.06 -4.15 3.39
CA THR A 399 -6.49 -3.96 3.16
C THR A 399 -7.14 -5.11 2.41
N HIS A 400 -6.45 -5.69 1.41
CA HIS A 400 -6.88 -6.84 0.64
C HIS A 400 -5.71 -7.62 -0.01
N GLY A 401 -6.00 -8.83 -0.50
CA GLY A 401 -5.03 -9.81 -0.98
C GLY A 401 -4.66 -9.70 -2.46
N HIS A 402 -4.54 -8.50 -3.04
CA HIS A 402 -3.96 -8.31 -4.37
C HIS A 402 -2.53 -7.79 -4.31
N GLY A 403 -1.69 -8.26 -5.25
CA GLY A 403 -0.23 -8.08 -5.21
C GLY A 403 0.24 -6.63 -5.34
N ASP A 404 -0.61 -5.76 -5.86
CA ASP A 404 -0.43 -4.33 -5.90
C ASP A 404 -0.60 -3.63 -4.54
N HIS A 405 -1.13 -4.32 -3.53
CA HIS A 405 -1.30 -3.79 -2.17
C HIS A 405 -0.41 -4.46 -1.14
N TYR A 406 0.07 -5.68 -1.36
CA TYR A 406 1.02 -6.37 -0.47
C TYR A 406 2.42 -6.55 -1.07
N GLY A 407 2.66 -6.07 -2.29
CA GLY A 407 3.79 -6.49 -3.12
C GLY A 407 5.18 -6.26 -2.53
N THR A 408 5.35 -5.28 -1.65
CA THR A 408 6.63 -5.02 -0.95
C THR A 408 6.63 -5.45 0.52
N VAL A 409 5.60 -6.14 1.01
CA VAL A 409 5.52 -6.59 2.42
C VAL A 409 6.69 -7.48 2.78
N VAL A 410 6.96 -8.52 1.98
CA VAL A 410 8.06 -9.45 2.24
C VAL A 410 9.41 -8.74 2.21
N GLU A 411 9.60 -7.81 1.28
CA GLU A 411 10.81 -6.97 1.21
C GLU A 411 10.98 -6.14 2.48
N GLN A 412 9.92 -5.44 2.93
CA GLN A 412 9.95 -4.64 4.15
C GLN A 412 10.20 -5.48 5.39
N LEU A 413 9.52 -6.62 5.51
CA LEU A 413 9.71 -7.55 6.61
C LEU A 413 11.16 -8.06 6.72
N ARG A 414 11.79 -8.37 5.59
CA ARG A 414 13.19 -8.80 5.55
C ARG A 414 14.18 -7.66 5.85
N MET A 415 13.93 -6.46 5.34
CA MET A 415 14.70 -5.26 5.70
C MET A 415 14.65 -5.00 7.23
N MET A 416 13.48 -5.21 7.83
CA MET A 416 13.25 -5.08 9.26
C MET A 416 13.93 -6.18 10.08
N ASP A 417 13.87 -7.43 9.64
CA ASP A 417 14.61 -8.54 10.26
C ASP A 417 16.13 -8.32 10.18
N ASN A 418 16.62 -7.82 9.05
CA ASN A 418 18.03 -7.51 8.88
C ASN A 418 18.49 -6.44 9.88
N ALA A 419 17.67 -5.42 10.11
CA ALA A 419 17.90 -4.40 11.14
C ALA A 419 17.66 -4.91 12.58
N GLY A 420 17.10 -6.11 12.76
CA GLY A 420 16.78 -6.67 14.08
C GLY A 420 15.58 -6.01 14.74
N LYS A 421 14.67 -5.45 13.93
CA LYS A 421 13.49 -4.71 14.36
C LYS A 421 12.23 -5.36 13.77
N PRO A 422 11.77 -6.51 14.27
CA PRO A 422 10.55 -7.12 13.73
C PRO A 422 9.36 -6.16 13.88
N ILE A 423 8.44 -6.20 12.92
CA ILE A 423 7.24 -5.36 12.87
C ILE A 423 5.98 -6.22 12.92
N LYS A 424 4.86 -5.62 13.31
CA LYS A 424 3.56 -6.27 13.26
C LYS A 424 2.99 -6.23 11.85
N LEU A 425 2.43 -7.35 11.41
CA LEU A 425 1.71 -7.43 10.14
C LEU A 425 0.25 -7.75 10.42
N TRP A 426 -0.60 -6.79 10.07
CA TRP A 426 -2.04 -6.87 10.18
C TRP A 426 -2.67 -7.18 8.83
N ALA A 427 -3.66 -8.07 8.83
CA ALA A 427 -4.47 -8.37 7.66
C ALA A 427 -5.89 -8.78 8.05
N SER A 428 -6.78 -8.78 7.07
CA SER A 428 -8.08 -9.44 7.19
C SER A 428 -7.90 -10.96 7.28
N LYS A 429 -8.58 -11.59 8.24
CA LYS A 429 -8.56 -13.06 8.36
C LYS A 429 -9.22 -13.70 7.15
N GLU A 430 -10.24 -13.04 6.60
CA GLU A 430 -11.00 -13.46 5.45
C GLU A 430 -10.15 -13.41 4.17
N GLU A 431 -9.16 -12.52 4.09
CA GLU A 431 -8.19 -12.47 3.00
C GLU A 431 -7.14 -13.56 3.11
N SER A 432 -6.58 -13.75 4.30
CA SER A 432 -5.55 -14.76 4.51
C SER A 432 -6.17 -16.15 4.52
N SER A 433 -6.99 -16.47 5.50
CA SER A 433 -7.43 -17.82 5.82
C SER A 433 -8.77 -18.21 5.20
N GLY A 434 -9.49 -17.25 4.61
CA GLY A 434 -10.83 -17.44 4.07
C GLY A 434 -11.94 -17.24 5.11
N ILE A 435 -13.19 -17.21 4.63
CA ILE A 435 -14.39 -16.98 5.43
C ILE A 435 -14.93 -18.34 5.87
N GLN A 436 -14.87 -18.59 7.18
CA GLN A 436 -15.47 -19.77 7.83
C GLN A 436 -16.79 -19.45 8.50
N GLN A 437 -16.95 -18.20 8.94
CA GLN A 437 -18.16 -17.70 9.58
C GLN A 437 -18.27 -16.20 9.32
N ASP A 438 -19.49 -15.68 9.15
CA ASP A 438 -19.73 -14.24 9.10
C ASP A 438 -20.03 -13.63 10.48
N GLN A 439 -20.25 -12.30 10.55
CA GLN A 439 -20.49 -11.60 11.83
C GLN A 439 -21.82 -11.95 12.49
N ARG A 440 -22.73 -12.64 11.79
CA ARG A 440 -24.00 -13.12 12.35
C ARG A 440 -23.96 -14.62 12.70
N GLY A 441 -22.81 -15.25 12.53
CA GLY A 441 -22.59 -16.64 12.91
C GLY A 441 -22.91 -17.66 11.81
N ASN A 442 -23.24 -17.24 10.58
CA ASN A 442 -23.53 -18.17 9.49
C ASN A 442 -22.24 -18.85 9.01
N PRO A 443 -22.23 -20.17 8.81
CA PRO A 443 -21.03 -20.90 8.40
C PRO A 443 -20.76 -20.77 6.90
N TRP A 444 -19.49 -20.73 6.53
CA TRP A 444 -19.00 -20.58 5.16
C TRP A 444 -17.77 -21.47 4.89
N ASN A 445 -17.49 -21.71 3.61
CA ASN A 445 -16.24 -22.32 3.15
C ASN A 445 -15.75 -21.57 1.91
N ILE A 446 -15.36 -20.32 2.11
CA ILE A 446 -14.92 -19.42 1.05
C ILE A 446 -13.42 -19.17 1.21
N ALA A 447 -12.63 -19.46 0.16
CA ALA A 447 -11.21 -19.18 0.17
C ALA A 447 -10.94 -17.66 0.17
N GLY A 448 -9.88 -17.24 0.88
CA GLY A 448 -9.40 -15.86 0.83
C GLY A 448 -8.74 -15.53 -0.51
N ALA A 449 -8.58 -14.24 -0.82
CA ALA A 449 -7.98 -13.81 -2.09
C ALA A 449 -6.46 -13.73 -2.06
N LEU A 450 -5.82 -13.66 -0.87
CA LEU A 450 -4.36 -13.75 -0.79
C LEU A 450 -3.92 -15.09 -1.43
N PRO A 451 -3.04 -15.10 -2.44
CA PRO A 451 -2.68 -16.34 -3.10
C PRO A 451 -2.08 -17.38 -2.13
N ALA A 452 -2.32 -18.66 -2.41
CA ALA A 452 -1.76 -19.74 -1.59
C ALA A 452 -0.22 -19.79 -1.63
N SER A 453 0.39 -19.21 -2.68
CA SER A 453 1.83 -19.04 -2.82
C SER A 453 2.45 -18.03 -1.85
N GLU A 454 1.65 -17.12 -1.27
CA GLU A 454 2.13 -16.09 -0.34
C GLU A 454 2.32 -16.64 1.08
N THR A 455 3.12 -17.70 1.20
CA THR A 455 3.34 -18.45 2.44
C THR A 455 4.05 -17.63 3.51
N GLU A 456 4.98 -16.75 3.12
CA GLU A 456 5.72 -15.89 4.06
C GLU A 456 4.80 -14.84 4.69
N ILE A 457 3.94 -14.19 3.88
CA ILE A 457 2.94 -13.23 4.38
C ILE A 457 2.02 -13.93 5.38
N ARG A 458 1.48 -15.10 5.02
CA ARG A 458 0.59 -15.90 5.88
C ARG A 458 1.24 -16.31 7.19
N ALA A 459 2.48 -16.79 7.13
CA ALA A 459 3.23 -17.25 8.30
C ALA A 459 3.60 -16.08 9.24
N ARG A 460 3.67 -14.86 8.72
CA ARG A 460 4.11 -13.66 9.44
C ARG A 460 3.00 -12.68 9.75
N THR A 461 1.76 -12.91 9.33
CA THR A 461 0.60 -12.16 9.83
C THR A 461 0.47 -12.40 11.33
N THR A 462 0.72 -11.38 12.13
CA THR A 462 0.71 -11.47 13.60
C THR A 462 -0.67 -11.17 14.17
N ASP A 463 -1.46 -10.37 13.47
CA ASP A 463 -2.71 -9.83 14.00
C ASP A 463 -3.82 -9.81 12.92
N PHE A 464 -5.06 -10.00 13.37
CA PHE A 464 -6.26 -9.90 12.55
C PHE A 464 -7.16 -8.79 13.07
N TYR A 465 -7.90 -8.16 12.16
CA TYR A 465 -8.77 -7.04 12.52
C TYR A 465 -10.00 -7.45 13.33
N LYS A 466 -10.37 -6.56 14.24
CA LYS A 466 -11.69 -6.45 14.84
C LYS A 466 -12.45 -5.38 14.06
N TYR A 467 -13.58 -5.78 13.49
CA TYR A 467 -14.34 -4.89 12.64
C TYR A 467 -15.24 -3.95 13.45
N ASP A 468 -15.50 -2.78 12.89
CA ASP A 468 -16.40 -1.76 13.43
C ASP A 468 -15.99 -1.21 14.82
N GLU A 469 -14.71 -1.38 15.18
CA GLU A 469 -14.08 -0.87 16.41
C GLU A 469 -12.93 0.10 16.10
N TRP A 470 -12.75 1.12 16.94
CA TRP A 470 -11.62 2.04 16.85
C TRP A 470 -10.40 1.45 17.56
N TYR A 471 -9.32 1.32 16.80
CA TYR A 471 -7.96 1.19 17.31
C TYR A 471 -7.43 2.58 17.63
N ASP A 472 -7.15 2.84 18.90
CA ASP A 472 -6.67 4.14 19.36
C ASP A 472 -5.14 4.14 19.51
N TYR A 473 -4.47 4.94 18.69
CA TYR A 473 -3.04 5.20 18.72
C TYR A 473 -2.76 6.66 19.11
N GLY A 474 -3.62 7.27 19.93
CA GLY A 474 -3.45 8.63 20.45
C GLY A 474 -3.87 9.70 19.44
N ASN A 475 -2.91 10.35 18.77
CA ASN A 475 -3.20 11.35 17.74
C ASN A 475 -3.73 10.74 16.42
N VAL A 476 -3.71 9.41 16.29
CA VAL A 476 -4.24 8.65 15.17
C VAL A 476 -5.20 7.59 15.70
N GLN A 477 -6.37 7.46 15.09
CA GLN A 477 -7.29 6.35 15.36
C GLN A 477 -7.70 5.70 14.05
N ILE A 478 -7.78 4.37 14.03
CA ILE A 478 -8.11 3.59 12.83
C ILE A 478 -9.32 2.71 13.13
N MET A 479 -10.36 2.77 12.31
CA MET A 479 -11.46 1.80 12.36
C MET A 479 -11.44 0.99 11.08
N VAL A 480 -11.53 -0.34 11.20
CA VAL A 480 -11.57 -1.27 10.07
C VAL A 480 -12.99 -1.78 9.91
N ILE A 481 -13.50 -1.77 8.69
CA ILE A 481 -14.85 -2.20 8.35
C ILE A 481 -14.74 -3.30 7.30
N TRP A 482 -15.31 -4.47 7.60
CA TRP A 482 -15.34 -5.56 6.63
C TRP A 482 -16.32 -5.22 5.49
N ALA A 483 -15.82 -5.24 4.25
CA ALA A 483 -16.59 -4.85 3.09
C ALA A 483 -16.22 -5.69 1.86
N PRO A 484 -16.70 -6.94 1.79
CA PRO A 484 -16.45 -7.80 0.64
C PRO A 484 -16.96 -7.19 -0.65
N GLY A 485 -16.35 -7.62 -1.74
CA GLY A 485 -16.74 -7.28 -3.09
C GLY A 485 -15.59 -7.49 -4.03
N HIS A 486 -14.65 -6.54 -4.04
CA HIS A 486 -13.44 -6.66 -4.85
C HIS A 486 -12.66 -7.96 -4.55
N THR A 487 -12.56 -8.28 -3.27
CA THR A 487 -12.16 -9.61 -2.77
C THR A 487 -13.08 -10.02 -1.61
N PRO A 488 -13.08 -11.32 -1.20
CA PRO A 488 -13.95 -11.79 -0.13
C PRO A 488 -13.69 -11.16 1.26
N GLY A 489 -12.44 -10.80 1.54
CA GLY A 489 -12.03 -10.23 2.82
C GLY A 489 -11.60 -8.77 2.75
N THR A 490 -11.89 -8.06 1.65
CA THR A 490 -11.60 -6.63 1.49
C THR A 490 -12.05 -5.86 2.74
N THR A 491 -11.22 -4.92 3.18
CA THR A 491 -11.53 -4.02 4.28
C THR A 491 -11.49 -2.56 3.85
N ASN A 492 -12.44 -1.79 4.38
CA ASN A 492 -12.38 -0.34 4.36
C ASN A 492 -11.83 0.16 5.68
N MET A 493 -11.19 1.32 5.65
CA MET A 493 -10.63 1.93 6.85
C MET A 493 -11.09 3.38 6.98
N LEU A 494 -11.25 3.82 8.21
CA LEU A 494 -11.41 5.22 8.57
C LEU A 494 -10.23 5.63 9.43
N PHE A 495 -9.61 6.74 9.06
CA PHE A 495 -8.54 7.33 9.84
C PHE A 495 -9.05 8.61 10.49
N ARG A 496 -8.96 8.70 11.81
CA ARG A 496 -9.06 9.97 12.54
C ARG A 496 -7.66 10.45 12.82
N VAL A 497 -7.30 11.57 12.24
CA VAL A 497 -5.94 12.12 12.32
C VAL A 497 -6.02 13.50 12.94
N LYS A 498 -5.32 13.70 14.07
CA LYS A 498 -5.25 14.99 14.73
C LYS A 498 -4.29 15.91 13.98
N ASN A 499 -4.76 17.05 13.54
CA ASN A 499 -3.91 18.11 13.01
C ASN A 499 -3.20 18.82 14.18
N PRO A 500 -1.87 18.84 14.24
CA PRO A 500 -1.15 19.49 15.33
C PRO A 500 -1.29 21.02 15.29
N ASP A 501 -1.57 21.62 14.13
CA ASP A 501 -1.64 23.08 14.01
C ASP A 501 -2.91 23.68 14.66
N ASP A 502 -4.03 22.96 14.66
CA ASP A 502 -5.30 23.41 15.27
C ASP A 502 -5.86 22.49 16.38
N GLY A 503 -5.24 21.32 16.59
CA GLY A 503 -5.61 20.34 17.59
C GLY A 503 -6.87 19.52 17.27
N LYS A 504 -7.47 19.65 16.08
CA LYS A 504 -8.70 18.95 15.70
C LYS A 504 -8.43 17.64 15.00
N PHE A 505 -9.34 16.69 15.16
CA PHE A 505 -9.35 15.47 14.37
C PHE A 505 -10.06 15.69 13.04
N TYR A 506 -9.43 15.19 11.98
CA TYR A 506 -10.00 15.08 10.65
C TYR A 506 -10.18 13.62 10.28
N THR A 507 -11.26 13.31 9.59
CA THR A 507 -11.59 11.95 9.17
C THR A 507 -11.24 11.72 7.70
N PHE A 508 -10.58 10.60 7.43
CA PHE A 508 -10.21 10.15 6.09
C PHE A 508 -10.82 8.79 5.82
N GLY A 509 -11.55 8.67 4.71
CA GLY A 509 -12.15 7.41 4.27
C GLY A 509 -11.24 6.73 3.26
N TYR A 510 -10.82 5.51 3.58
CA TYR A 510 -10.03 4.63 2.72
C TYR A 510 -10.84 3.42 2.31
N HIS A 511 -10.98 3.21 1.00
CA HIS A 511 -11.69 2.07 0.46
C HIS A 511 -10.70 1.04 -0.08
N GLY A 512 -10.45 -0.01 0.68
CA GLY A 512 -9.37 -0.97 0.41
C GLY A 512 -9.72 -2.05 -0.59
N GLY A 513 -10.73 -1.87 -1.43
CA GLY A 513 -11.02 -2.77 -2.54
C GLY A 513 -12.10 -2.16 -3.42
N TYR A 514 -11.75 -1.10 -4.13
CA TYR A 514 -12.72 -0.23 -4.82
C TYR A 514 -12.88 -0.56 -6.30
N GLY A 515 -12.05 -1.44 -6.85
CA GLY A 515 -12.07 -1.82 -8.27
C GLY A 515 -13.23 -2.76 -8.60
N VAL A 516 -13.92 -2.53 -9.72
CA VAL A 516 -15.03 -3.41 -10.17
C VAL A 516 -14.51 -4.77 -10.64
N GLY A 517 -13.33 -4.86 -11.25
CA GLY A 517 -12.67 -6.13 -11.59
C GLY A 517 -13.61 -7.20 -12.18
N SER A 518 -13.64 -8.38 -11.55
CA SER A 518 -14.49 -9.52 -11.93
C SER A 518 -15.99 -9.33 -11.62
N LEU A 519 -16.37 -8.23 -10.98
CA LEU A 519 -17.74 -7.88 -10.60
C LEU A 519 -18.51 -7.19 -11.72
N GLY A 520 -17.94 -6.99 -12.91
CA GLY A 520 -18.63 -6.28 -14.02
C GLY A 520 -19.90 -6.99 -14.51
N SER A 521 -20.00 -8.31 -14.32
CA SER A 521 -21.16 -9.12 -14.75
C SER A 521 -21.40 -10.28 -13.77
N PRO A 522 -22.66 -10.70 -13.54
CA PRO A 522 -22.94 -11.80 -12.62
C PRO A 522 -22.39 -13.12 -13.13
N SER A 523 -21.69 -13.84 -12.26
CA SER A 523 -21.13 -15.17 -12.47
C SER A 523 -21.31 -16.01 -11.21
N ALA A 524 -21.04 -17.32 -11.32
CA ALA A 524 -21.13 -18.22 -10.18
C ALA A 524 -20.32 -17.74 -8.97
N THR A 525 -19.14 -17.14 -9.17
CA THR A 525 -18.25 -16.69 -8.08
C THR A 525 -18.47 -15.24 -7.67
N SER A 526 -19.00 -14.38 -8.55
CA SER A 526 -19.17 -12.94 -8.27
C SER A 526 -20.52 -12.59 -7.65
N GLY A 527 -21.48 -13.53 -7.60
CA GLY A 527 -22.85 -13.25 -7.17
C GLY A 527 -22.94 -12.52 -5.83
N TRP A 528 -22.57 -13.18 -4.74
CA TRP A 528 -22.64 -12.59 -3.41
C TRP A 528 -21.72 -11.37 -3.27
N LEU A 529 -20.54 -11.38 -3.90
CA LEU A 529 -19.60 -10.26 -3.90
C LEU A 529 -20.21 -9.00 -4.52
N ARG A 530 -20.99 -9.13 -5.59
CA ARG A 530 -21.67 -7.99 -6.22
C ARG A 530 -22.72 -7.37 -5.29
N LEU A 531 -23.50 -8.20 -4.60
CA LEU A 531 -24.45 -7.71 -3.59
C LEU A 531 -23.71 -7.06 -2.42
N ALA A 532 -22.67 -7.70 -1.90
CA ALA A 532 -21.88 -7.19 -0.78
C ALA A 532 -21.19 -5.87 -1.13
N PHE A 533 -20.67 -5.73 -2.35
CA PHE A 533 -20.03 -4.51 -2.84
C PHE A 533 -21.03 -3.33 -2.86
N GLN A 534 -22.21 -3.55 -3.42
CA GLN A 534 -23.30 -2.56 -3.47
C GLN A 534 -23.82 -2.20 -2.07
N ALA A 535 -24.03 -3.21 -1.22
CA ALA A 535 -24.47 -3.04 0.16
C ALA A 535 -23.44 -2.29 1.00
N GLY A 536 -22.15 -2.61 0.84
CA GLY A 536 -21.04 -1.98 1.54
C GLY A 536 -20.95 -0.48 1.26
N PHE A 537 -21.05 -0.06 -0.02
CA PHE A 537 -21.10 1.38 -0.34
C PHE A 537 -22.30 2.08 0.29
N SER A 538 -23.47 1.44 0.22
CA SER A 538 -24.71 2.00 0.81
C SER A 538 -24.56 2.14 2.32
N TYR A 539 -24.02 1.12 2.99
CA TYR A 539 -23.74 1.10 4.43
C TYR A 539 -22.76 2.19 4.84
N LEU A 540 -21.63 2.31 4.15
CA LEU A 540 -20.63 3.35 4.42
C LEU A 540 -21.20 4.74 4.20
N GLN A 541 -21.94 4.95 3.10
CA GLN A 541 -22.65 6.20 2.87
C GLN A 541 -23.60 6.45 4.04
N GLN A 542 -24.42 5.50 4.47
CA GLN A 542 -25.41 5.72 5.53
C GLN A 542 -24.81 6.01 6.90
N SER A 543 -23.75 5.27 7.26
CA SER A 543 -23.29 5.15 8.64
C SER A 543 -22.15 6.11 8.98
N LEU A 544 -21.54 6.74 7.98
CA LEU A 544 -20.32 7.51 8.15
C LEU A 544 -20.46 8.92 7.61
N GLU A 545 -19.92 9.87 8.38
CA GLU A 545 -19.60 11.21 7.92
C GLU A 545 -18.07 11.32 7.90
N VAL A 546 -17.52 11.66 6.73
CA VAL A 546 -16.08 11.66 6.47
C VAL A 546 -15.70 12.98 5.84
N ASP A 547 -14.62 13.57 6.34
CA ASP A 547 -14.10 14.84 5.84
C ASP A 547 -13.40 14.63 4.51
N PHE A 548 -12.43 13.72 4.38
CA PHE A 548 -11.60 13.62 3.19
C PHE A 548 -11.50 12.21 2.63
N VAL A 549 -11.14 12.12 1.35
CA VAL A 549 -10.92 10.86 0.65
C VAL A 549 -9.44 10.51 0.67
N SER A 550 -9.13 9.27 1.08
CA SER A 550 -7.81 8.65 0.92
C SER A 550 -7.98 7.44 0.01
N PRO A 551 -7.86 7.59 -1.31
CA PRO A 551 -8.08 6.46 -2.21
C PRO A 551 -6.98 5.40 -2.04
N GLN A 552 -7.29 4.16 -2.40
CA GLN A 552 -6.30 3.09 -2.55
C GLN A 552 -5.58 3.13 -3.92
N HIS A 553 -6.25 3.64 -4.96
CA HIS A 553 -5.62 3.94 -6.24
C HIS A 553 -5.92 5.37 -6.67
N THR A 554 -4.92 6.02 -7.24
CA THR A 554 -5.00 7.41 -7.72
C THR A 554 -5.98 7.59 -8.89
N ASN A 555 -6.26 6.51 -9.63
CA ASN A 555 -7.26 6.52 -10.70
C ASN A 555 -8.72 6.45 -10.18
N GLN A 556 -8.93 6.35 -8.88
CA GLN A 556 -10.26 6.27 -8.26
C GLN A 556 -10.67 7.59 -7.60
N PHE A 557 -9.69 8.35 -7.12
CA PHE A 557 -9.82 9.72 -6.65
C PHE A 557 -8.48 10.45 -6.90
N PRO A 558 -8.51 11.70 -7.37
CA PRO A 558 -7.35 12.39 -7.96
C PRO A 558 -6.37 12.96 -6.91
N ILE A 559 -5.95 12.17 -5.92
CA ILE A 559 -5.17 12.68 -4.78
C ILE A 559 -3.79 13.22 -5.19
N VAL A 560 -3.15 12.58 -6.16
CA VAL A 560 -1.84 13.01 -6.69
C VAL A 560 -1.98 14.25 -7.55
N GLU A 561 -3.02 14.34 -8.40
CA GLU A 561 -3.34 15.56 -9.12
C GLU A 561 -3.62 16.74 -8.18
N VAL A 562 -4.37 16.52 -7.10
CA VAL A 562 -4.63 17.56 -6.09
C VAL A 562 -3.33 18.07 -5.50
N TYR A 563 -2.40 17.19 -5.13
CA TYR A 563 -1.10 17.59 -4.63
C TYR A 563 -0.26 18.32 -5.68
N GLN A 564 -0.21 17.85 -6.93
CA GLN A 564 0.54 18.54 -8.00
C GLN A 564 -0.05 19.92 -8.33
N GLY A 565 -1.38 20.05 -8.25
CA GLY A 565 -2.08 21.33 -8.34
C GLY A 565 -1.70 22.27 -7.20
N LEU A 566 -1.67 21.78 -5.97
CA LEU A 566 -1.23 22.52 -4.79
C LEU A 566 0.24 22.94 -4.90
N LYS A 567 1.14 22.03 -5.28
CA LYS A 567 2.56 22.30 -5.47
C LYS A 567 2.78 23.41 -6.50
N ALA A 568 2.03 23.37 -7.59
CA ALA A 568 2.05 24.43 -8.58
C ALA A 568 1.55 25.74 -7.98
N TYR A 569 0.41 25.76 -7.31
CA TYR A 569 -0.09 26.96 -6.65
C TYR A 569 0.93 27.57 -5.69
N ASN A 570 1.49 26.76 -4.79
CA ASN A 570 2.43 27.17 -3.77
C ASN A 570 3.75 27.69 -4.35
N ARG A 571 4.25 27.10 -5.44
CA ARG A 571 5.50 27.59 -6.06
C ARG A 571 5.30 28.88 -6.85
N ASP A 572 4.07 29.31 -7.13
CA ASP A 572 3.84 30.57 -7.86
C ASP A 572 4.36 31.75 -7.03
N PRO A 573 5.27 32.60 -7.56
CA PRO A 573 5.71 33.80 -6.87
C PRO A 573 4.56 34.69 -6.38
N ALA A 574 3.41 34.68 -7.06
CA ALA A 574 2.21 35.40 -6.65
C ALA A 574 1.60 34.90 -5.32
N ASN A 575 1.91 33.66 -4.92
CA ASN A 575 1.32 32.98 -3.76
C ASN A 575 2.29 32.79 -2.58
N VAL A 576 3.50 33.37 -2.63
CA VAL A 576 4.52 33.21 -1.56
C VAL A 576 3.99 33.57 -0.17
N GLY A 577 3.11 34.57 -0.06
CA GLY A 577 2.48 34.97 1.21
C GLY A 577 1.15 34.28 1.54
N LYS A 578 0.73 33.28 0.74
CA LYS A 578 -0.58 32.62 0.83
C LYS A 578 -0.47 31.12 0.54
N GLN A 579 0.60 30.48 1.03
CA GLN A 579 0.78 29.05 0.86
C GLN A 579 -0.39 28.28 1.46
N MET A 580 -0.86 27.26 0.75
CA MET A 580 -1.90 26.35 1.22
C MET A 580 -1.29 25.03 1.66
N THR A 581 -2.03 24.33 2.51
CA THR A 581 -1.77 22.95 2.95
C THR A 581 -2.55 21.95 2.10
N MET A 582 -2.23 20.66 2.24
CA MET A 582 -2.99 19.60 1.59
C MET A 582 -4.45 19.56 2.07
N LEU A 583 -4.71 19.83 3.36
CA LEU A 583 -6.06 19.93 3.92
C LEU A 583 -6.89 21.05 3.28
N GLU A 584 -6.26 22.17 2.90
CA GLU A 584 -6.93 23.28 2.20
C GLU A 584 -7.10 23.02 0.69
N ALA A 585 -6.21 22.24 0.10
CA ALA A 585 -6.30 21.82 -1.30
C ALA A 585 -7.40 20.78 -1.51
N MET A 586 -7.55 19.84 -0.57
CA MET A 586 -8.63 18.87 -0.57
C MET A 586 -9.98 19.53 -0.25
N ARG A 587 -11.04 18.95 -0.79
CA ARG A 587 -12.41 19.36 -0.50
C ARG A 587 -13.09 18.30 0.31
N SER A 588 -13.76 18.71 1.39
CA SER A 588 -14.56 17.76 2.15
C SER A 588 -15.93 17.48 1.55
N ARG A 589 -16.46 18.49 0.87
CA ARG A 589 -17.75 18.41 0.17
C ARG A 589 -17.60 18.76 -1.29
N VAL A 590 -18.39 18.08 -2.12
CA VAL A 590 -18.46 18.32 -3.56
C VAL A 590 -18.90 19.77 -3.77
N TYR A 591 -18.05 20.54 -4.47
CA TYR A 591 -18.23 21.99 -4.60
C TYR A 591 -19.58 22.37 -5.25
N ASP A 592 -19.97 21.66 -6.31
CA ASP A 592 -21.20 21.91 -7.05
C ASP A 592 -22.43 21.18 -6.50
N SER A 593 -22.31 20.50 -5.34
CA SER A 593 -23.44 19.83 -4.70
C SER A 593 -24.50 20.85 -4.27
N PRO A 594 -25.81 20.51 -4.31
CA PRO A 594 -26.83 21.38 -3.75
C PRO A 594 -26.71 21.45 -2.22
N GLU A 595 -27.37 22.45 -1.64
CA GLU A 595 -27.34 22.71 -0.21
C GLU A 595 -28.71 22.52 0.43
N ILE A 596 -28.72 21.96 1.64
CA ILE A 596 -29.88 21.98 2.53
C ILE A 596 -29.41 22.64 3.82
N GLY A 597 -30.12 23.68 4.26
CA GLY A 597 -29.75 24.42 5.47
C GLY A 597 -28.36 25.07 5.41
N GLY A 598 -27.88 25.43 4.21
CA GLY A 598 -26.55 26.02 3.99
C GLY A 598 -25.38 25.03 4.01
N VAL A 599 -25.67 23.72 4.02
CA VAL A 599 -24.64 22.67 3.98
C VAL A 599 -24.80 21.87 2.69
N LYS A 600 -23.69 21.74 1.94
CA LYS A 600 -23.61 20.88 0.74
C LYS A 600 -23.98 19.46 1.13
N ILE A 601 -24.94 18.83 0.44
CA ILE A 601 -25.46 17.53 0.90
C ILE A 601 -24.48 16.37 0.69
N THR A 602 -23.55 16.50 -0.25
CA THR A 602 -22.64 15.41 -0.65
C THR A 602 -21.20 15.69 -0.21
N SER A 603 -20.63 14.81 0.63
CA SER A 603 -19.18 14.78 0.88
C SER A 603 -18.43 14.19 -0.33
N GLU A 604 -17.16 14.53 -0.51
CA GLU A 604 -16.34 13.91 -1.57
C GLU A 604 -16.20 12.40 -1.36
N PHE A 605 -16.19 11.93 -0.10
CA PHE A 605 -16.21 10.50 0.20
C PHE A 605 -17.53 9.84 -0.21
N ALA A 606 -18.68 10.42 0.15
CA ALA A 606 -19.97 9.88 -0.29
C ALA A 606 -20.11 9.89 -1.82
N ASN A 607 -19.58 10.92 -2.49
CA ASN A 607 -19.50 11.00 -3.95
C ASN A 607 -18.65 9.86 -4.52
N GLN A 608 -17.47 9.61 -3.95
CA GLN A 608 -16.63 8.49 -4.33
C GLN A 608 -17.37 7.15 -4.15
N LEU A 609 -18.04 6.90 -3.03
CA LEU A 609 -18.81 5.67 -2.86
C LEU A 609 -19.92 5.54 -3.93
N GLU A 610 -20.59 6.64 -4.26
CA GLU A 610 -21.65 6.66 -5.28
C GLU A 610 -21.15 6.32 -6.68
N LYS A 611 -19.94 6.76 -7.03
CA LYS A 611 -19.29 6.43 -8.31
C LYS A 611 -19.29 4.92 -8.58
N ARG A 612 -19.03 4.10 -7.56
CA ARG A 612 -18.95 2.63 -7.72
C ARG A 612 -20.25 1.91 -7.48
N ARG A 613 -21.03 2.40 -6.51
CA ARG A 613 -22.36 1.85 -6.29
C ARG A 613 -23.18 1.98 -7.57
N SER A 614 -23.15 3.12 -8.26
CA SER A 614 -23.90 3.33 -9.50
C SER A 614 -23.47 2.37 -10.63
N VAL A 615 -22.16 2.16 -10.79
CA VAL A 615 -21.60 1.24 -11.81
C VAL A 615 -22.13 -0.18 -11.66
N VAL A 616 -22.15 -0.72 -10.44
CA VAL A 616 -22.63 -2.10 -10.21
C VAL A 616 -24.15 -2.20 -10.20
N SER A 617 -24.85 -1.12 -9.83
CA SER A 617 -26.28 -1.18 -9.50
C SER A 617 -27.19 -0.88 -10.67
N TYR A 618 -26.88 0.14 -11.48
CA TYR A 618 -27.88 0.79 -12.34
C TYR A 618 -27.77 0.42 -13.81
N ALA A 619 -28.93 0.30 -14.47
CA ALA A 619 -29.04 0.00 -15.90
C ALA A 619 -28.34 1.03 -16.81
N THR A 620 -28.22 2.29 -16.37
CA THR A 620 -27.50 3.34 -17.10
C THR A 620 -26.02 2.99 -17.32
N SER A 621 -25.42 2.28 -16.37
CA SER A 621 -24.03 1.81 -16.45
C SER A 621 -23.85 0.78 -17.58
N ASP A 622 -24.85 -0.07 -17.81
CA ASP A 622 -24.85 -1.07 -18.89
C ASP A 622 -24.94 -0.40 -20.26
N ALA A 623 -25.69 0.70 -20.36
CA ALA A 623 -25.80 1.50 -21.57
C ALA A 623 -24.49 2.26 -21.87
N ALA A 624 -23.82 2.77 -20.84
CA ALA A 624 -22.55 3.47 -20.97
C ALA A 624 -21.38 2.52 -21.30
N ASN A 625 -21.40 1.30 -20.78
CA ASN A 625 -20.41 0.27 -21.05
C ASN A 625 -21.08 -1.11 -21.24
N PRO A 626 -21.23 -1.59 -22.49
CA PRO A 626 -21.92 -2.85 -22.77
C PRO A 626 -21.31 -4.10 -22.12
N SER A 627 -20.05 -4.04 -21.69
CA SER A 627 -19.39 -5.13 -20.97
C SER A 627 -19.90 -5.28 -19.52
N TYR A 628 -20.51 -4.23 -18.97
CA TYR A 628 -21.15 -4.27 -17.66
C TYR A 628 -22.57 -4.81 -17.76
N LYS A 629 -22.97 -5.47 -16.67
CA LYS A 629 -24.30 -5.98 -16.43
C LYS A 629 -24.64 -5.65 -14.99
N SER A 630 -25.51 -4.68 -14.79
CA SER A 630 -25.90 -4.15 -13.50
C SER A 630 -26.79 -5.11 -12.72
N ILE A 631 -26.92 -4.88 -11.42
CA ILE A 631 -27.87 -5.62 -10.57
C ILE A 631 -29.30 -5.37 -11.06
N GLU A 632 -29.65 -4.15 -11.46
CA GLU A 632 -30.98 -3.79 -11.97
C GLU A 632 -31.41 -4.61 -13.19
N THR A 633 -30.50 -4.87 -14.14
CA THR A 633 -30.85 -5.59 -15.38
C THR A 633 -30.61 -7.10 -15.31
N SER A 634 -29.64 -7.52 -14.50
CA SER A 634 -29.05 -8.86 -14.60
C SER A 634 -28.89 -9.57 -13.25
N GLY A 635 -29.16 -8.89 -12.14
CA GLY A 635 -28.93 -9.43 -10.81
C GLY A 635 -27.43 -9.60 -10.46
N PRO A 636 -27.09 -10.49 -9.53
CA PRO A 636 -28.00 -11.35 -8.76
C PRO A 636 -29.02 -10.54 -7.95
N PHE A 637 -30.12 -11.18 -7.59
CA PHE A 637 -31.14 -10.58 -6.74
C PHE A 637 -31.03 -11.14 -5.32
N LYS A 638 -31.45 -10.35 -4.33
CA LYS A 638 -31.56 -10.85 -2.96
C LYS A 638 -32.59 -12.00 -2.92
N PRO A 639 -32.27 -13.16 -2.32
CA PRO A 639 -33.17 -14.31 -2.27
C PRO A 639 -34.59 -13.97 -1.82
N GLY A 640 -35.58 -14.43 -2.60
CA GLY A 640 -36.99 -14.16 -2.35
C GLY A 640 -37.50 -12.84 -2.94
N ARG A 641 -36.59 -12.00 -3.49
CA ARG A 641 -36.92 -10.71 -4.11
C ARG A 641 -36.77 -10.71 -5.62
N GLU A 642 -36.62 -11.86 -6.28
CA GLU A 642 -36.37 -11.96 -7.72
C GLU A 642 -37.46 -11.30 -8.58
N ASN A 643 -38.69 -11.21 -8.05
CA ASN A 643 -39.83 -10.55 -8.71
C ASN A 643 -40.15 -9.17 -8.10
N GLY A 644 -39.36 -8.70 -7.14
CA GLY A 644 -39.68 -7.57 -6.30
C GLY A 644 -40.87 -7.82 -5.37
N TYR A 645 -41.31 -6.77 -4.68
CA TYR A 645 -42.53 -6.74 -3.88
C TYR A 645 -43.39 -5.55 -4.28
N ALA A 646 -44.67 -5.77 -4.55
CA ALA A 646 -45.62 -4.67 -4.69
C ALA A 646 -45.85 -3.93 -3.35
N SER A 647 -45.79 -4.68 -2.24
CA SER A 647 -45.96 -4.19 -0.88
C SER A 647 -45.34 -5.19 0.10
N VAL A 648 -44.46 -4.72 0.98
CA VAL A 648 -43.86 -5.50 2.07
C VAL A 648 -43.73 -4.63 3.31
N ALA A 649 -44.00 -5.20 4.48
CA ALA A 649 -43.83 -4.52 5.75
C ALA A 649 -42.34 -4.37 6.07
N ALA A 650 -41.95 -3.22 6.61
CA ALA A 650 -40.58 -2.93 6.99
C ALA A 650 -40.54 -2.00 8.19
N THR A 651 -39.52 -2.13 9.03
CA THR A 651 -39.28 -1.22 10.15
C THR A 651 -38.11 -0.31 9.81
N LEU A 652 -38.35 1.01 9.86
CA LEU A 652 -37.29 2.00 9.67
C LEU A 652 -36.35 1.97 10.87
N LEU A 653 -35.05 1.81 10.62
CA LEU A 653 -34.03 1.75 11.68
C LEU A 653 -33.40 3.12 11.95
N ASP A 654 -33.51 4.04 11.00
CA ASP A 654 -33.10 5.44 11.13
C ASP A 654 -34.06 6.41 10.44
N GLY A 655 -33.71 7.70 10.43
CA GLY A 655 -34.49 8.75 9.76
C GLY A 655 -34.20 8.89 8.26
N GLY A 656 -33.35 8.03 7.69
CA GLY A 656 -32.87 8.15 6.33
C GLY A 656 -32.04 9.41 6.03
N LYS A 657 -31.56 9.52 4.80
CA LYS A 657 -30.85 10.69 4.26
C LYS A 657 -30.97 10.78 2.75
N ILE A 658 -30.71 11.97 2.22
CA ILE A 658 -30.64 12.20 0.78
C ILE A 658 -29.24 11.88 0.28
N VAL A 659 -29.15 11.13 -0.81
CA VAL A 659 -27.92 10.86 -1.56
C VAL A 659 -28.07 11.51 -2.94
N GLN A 660 -27.06 12.28 -3.35
CA GLN A 660 -26.95 12.79 -4.71
C GLN A 660 -26.29 11.72 -5.59
N GLY A 661 -26.72 11.60 -6.85
CA GLY A 661 -25.99 10.82 -7.85
C GLY A 661 -24.57 11.36 -8.07
N PHE A 662 -23.70 10.52 -8.65
CA PHE A 662 -22.27 10.82 -8.76
C PHE A 662 -22.00 12.11 -9.54
N VAL A 663 -21.14 12.96 -8.97
CA VAL A 663 -20.63 14.18 -9.60
C VAL A 663 -19.23 13.93 -10.12
N GLY A 664 -19.09 13.92 -11.45
CA GLY A 664 -17.87 13.52 -12.17
C GLY A 664 -16.62 14.32 -11.84
N PRO A 665 -16.63 15.66 -11.87
CA PRO A 665 -15.48 16.46 -11.46
C PRO A 665 -15.26 16.37 -9.95
N GLN A 666 -14.23 15.64 -9.54
CA GLN A 666 -13.87 15.43 -8.13
C GLN A 666 -12.89 16.49 -7.64
N ASN A 667 -12.95 16.83 -6.35
CA ASN A 667 -12.08 17.79 -5.68
C ASN A 667 -11.99 19.16 -6.39
N LYS A 668 -13.12 19.68 -6.87
CA LYS A 668 -13.19 21.01 -7.46
C LYS A 668 -12.86 22.09 -6.42
N ASN A 669 -11.74 22.78 -6.60
CA ASN A 669 -11.26 23.82 -5.70
C ASN A 669 -10.84 25.08 -6.47
N PRO A 670 -11.75 26.05 -6.63
CA PRO A 670 -11.47 27.31 -7.35
C PRO A 670 -10.32 28.15 -6.78
N SER A 671 -9.88 27.87 -5.55
CA SER A 671 -8.73 28.57 -4.94
C SER A 671 -7.39 28.17 -5.58
N ILE A 672 -7.35 27.02 -6.26
CA ILE A 672 -6.17 26.48 -6.96
C ILE A 672 -6.51 26.41 -8.45
N PRO A 673 -5.86 27.20 -9.33
CA PRO A 673 -6.23 27.29 -10.74
C PRO A 673 -6.31 25.95 -11.48
N LEU A 674 -5.36 25.04 -11.24
CA LEU A 674 -5.34 23.71 -11.86
C LEU A 674 -6.46 22.77 -11.37
N LEU A 675 -7.14 23.12 -10.28
CA LEU A 675 -8.24 22.35 -9.68
C LEU A 675 -9.58 23.10 -9.78
N ALA A 676 -9.62 24.27 -10.44
CA ALA A 676 -10.79 25.15 -10.42
C ALA A 676 -12.06 24.51 -11.02
N ASN A 677 -11.89 23.55 -11.92
CA ASN A 677 -12.96 22.79 -12.54
C ASN A 677 -13.11 21.37 -11.97
N GLY A 678 -12.29 20.98 -10.99
CA GLY A 678 -12.16 19.59 -10.53
C GLY A 678 -11.42 18.71 -11.53
N ILE A 679 -11.20 17.46 -11.14
CA ILE A 679 -10.52 16.45 -11.94
C ILE A 679 -11.50 15.34 -12.30
N VAL A 680 -11.55 14.99 -13.58
CA VAL A 680 -12.34 13.88 -14.10
C VAL A 680 -11.39 12.74 -14.45
N THR A 681 -11.51 11.63 -13.73
CA THR A 681 -10.61 10.48 -13.95
C THR A 681 -11.15 9.56 -15.05
N ALA A 682 -10.61 9.69 -16.27
CA ALA A 682 -11.12 9.02 -17.47
C ALA A 682 -10.85 7.51 -17.53
N THR A 683 -9.79 7.03 -16.86
CA THR A 683 -9.42 5.61 -16.84
C THR A 683 -10.35 4.73 -16.02
N ASP A 684 -11.25 5.36 -15.28
CA ASP A 684 -12.12 4.68 -14.36
C ASP A 684 -13.58 4.92 -14.72
N GLN A 685 -14.22 3.94 -15.36
CA GLN A 685 -15.57 4.10 -15.92
C GLN A 685 -16.62 4.35 -14.83
N PHE A 686 -17.57 5.26 -15.11
CA PHE A 686 -18.65 5.64 -14.20
C PHE A 686 -19.87 6.17 -14.96
N THR A 687 -21.00 6.30 -14.26
CA THR A 687 -22.15 7.10 -14.72
C THR A 687 -22.16 8.44 -13.98
N ASN A 688 -22.02 9.54 -14.73
CA ASN A 688 -22.15 10.88 -14.18
C ASN A 688 -23.63 11.26 -14.07
N ASP A 689 -24.11 11.53 -12.86
CA ASP A 689 -25.52 11.82 -12.59
C ASP A 689 -25.72 12.89 -11.49
N PRO A 690 -25.21 14.12 -11.68
CA PRO A 690 -25.28 15.16 -10.66
C PRO A 690 -26.71 15.63 -10.36
N GLY A 691 -27.66 15.35 -11.24
CA GLY A 691 -29.08 15.70 -11.11
C GLY A 691 -29.97 14.57 -10.56
N GLY A 692 -29.41 13.39 -10.30
CA GLY A 692 -30.12 12.29 -9.66
C GLY A 692 -30.13 12.43 -8.15
N TYR A 693 -31.25 12.06 -7.54
CA TYR A 693 -31.39 12.04 -6.08
C TYR A 693 -32.01 10.72 -5.62
N TYR A 694 -31.66 10.32 -4.41
CA TYR A 694 -32.16 9.11 -3.78
C TYR A 694 -32.42 9.40 -2.31
N VAL A 695 -33.42 8.74 -1.73
CA VAL A 695 -33.58 8.68 -0.28
C VAL A 695 -33.14 7.32 0.19
N GLN A 696 -32.07 7.29 0.98
CA GLN A 696 -31.47 6.09 1.54
C GLN A 696 -31.82 5.96 3.01
N VAL A 697 -32.10 4.74 3.47
CA VAL A 697 -32.58 4.48 4.83
C VAL A 697 -32.06 3.13 5.33
N ALA A 698 -31.62 3.08 6.59
CA ALA A 698 -31.39 1.81 7.26
C ALA A 698 -32.75 1.21 7.63
N ILE A 699 -32.98 -0.04 7.24
CA ILE A 699 -34.32 -0.64 7.27
C ILE A 699 -34.25 -2.15 7.54
N GLN A 700 -35.23 -2.65 8.28
CA GLN A 700 -35.46 -4.08 8.46
C GLN A 700 -36.71 -4.47 7.69
N VAL A 701 -36.54 -5.07 6.52
CA VAL A 701 -37.66 -5.64 5.75
C VAL A 701 -38.12 -6.94 6.42
N GLN A 702 -39.43 -7.14 6.47
CA GLN A 702 -40.06 -8.32 7.06
C GLN A 702 -40.28 -9.39 5.97
N ASP A 703 -39.20 -9.98 5.48
CA ASP A 703 -39.19 -11.06 4.50
C ASP A 703 -38.25 -12.20 4.91
N SER A 704 -38.01 -13.16 4.01
CA SER A 704 -37.12 -14.30 4.26
C SER A 704 -35.63 -14.01 4.03
N TYR A 705 -35.25 -12.78 3.65
CA TYR A 705 -33.87 -12.48 3.33
C TYR A 705 -33.02 -12.35 4.60
N ALA A 706 -32.00 -13.20 4.72
CA ALA A 706 -31.20 -13.31 5.93
C ALA A 706 -29.91 -12.45 5.94
N GLY A 707 -29.70 -11.62 4.91
CA GLY A 707 -28.49 -10.80 4.75
C GLY A 707 -27.31 -11.52 4.09
N TYR A 708 -27.57 -12.62 3.36
CA TYR A 708 -26.56 -13.38 2.62
C TYR A 708 -27.16 -14.05 1.38
N LEU A 709 -26.31 -14.43 0.42
CA LEU A 709 -26.69 -15.27 -0.71
C LEU A 709 -26.40 -16.74 -0.36
N PRO A 710 -27.40 -17.64 -0.35
CA PRO A 710 -27.18 -19.05 -0.04
C PRO A 710 -26.35 -19.77 -1.12
N GLU A 711 -25.57 -20.76 -0.70
CA GLU A 711 -24.83 -21.64 -1.62
C GLU A 711 -25.78 -22.38 -2.58
N ASN A 712 -25.36 -22.52 -3.83
CA ASN A 712 -26.11 -23.20 -4.90
C ASN A 712 -27.49 -22.57 -5.23
N THR A 713 -27.69 -21.30 -4.87
CA THR A 713 -28.89 -20.56 -5.29
C THR A 713 -28.87 -20.36 -6.80
N THR A 714 -29.91 -20.82 -7.49
CA THR A 714 -30.05 -20.66 -8.94
C THR A 714 -31.08 -19.59 -9.25
N GLN A 715 -30.67 -18.55 -9.98
CA GLN A 715 -31.56 -17.48 -10.43
C GLN A 715 -31.45 -17.29 -11.95
N PHE A 716 -32.55 -16.90 -12.57
CA PHE A 716 -32.54 -16.42 -13.94
C PHE A 716 -31.98 -14.99 -13.97
N SER A 717 -30.95 -14.76 -14.77
CA SER A 717 -30.36 -13.44 -15.01
C SER A 717 -30.96 -12.85 -16.28
N PRO A 718 -31.88 -11.86 -16.21
CA PRO A 718 -32.60 -11.35 -17.38
C PRO A 718 -31.67 -10.76 -18.45
N GLY A 719 -30.75 -9.87 -18.05
CA GLY A 719 -29.82 -9.22 -18.97
C GLY A 719 -28.74 -10.14 -19.56
N LEU A 720 -28.65 -11.40 -19.11
CA LEU A 720 -27.82 -12.44 -19.73
C LEU A 720 -28.65 -13.56 -20.38
N ASN A 721 -29.97 -13.54 -20.20
CA ASN A 721 -30.91 -14.55 -20.66
C ASN A 721 -30.49 -15.99 -20.34
N ARG A 722 -30.05 -16.25 -19.11
CA ARG A 722 -29.65 -17.59 -18.65
C ARG A 722 -29.80 -17.75 -17.14
N ASN A 723 -29.91 -18.99 -16.69
CA ASN A 723 -29.82 -19.32 -15.26
C ASN A 723 -28.35 -19.33 -14.82
N ILE A 724 -28.10 -18.84 -13.61
CA ILE A 724 -26.79 -18.88 -12.95
C ILE A 724 -26.98 -19.49 -11.58
N THR A 725 -26.19 -20.52 -11.28
CA THR A 725 -26.05 -21.10 -9.95
C THR A 725 -24.89 -20.40 -9.24
N TYR A 726 -25.20 -19.64 -8.19
CA TYR A 726 -24.22 -18.87 -7.45
C TYR A 726 -23.59 -19.68 -6.33
N ARG A 727 -22.30 -19.42 -6.09
CA ARG A 727 -21.66 -19.67 -4.80
C ARG A 727 -22.20 -18.66 -3.80
N GLY A 728 -22.42 -19.12 -2.59
CA GLY A 728 -22.97 -18.31 -1.52
C GLY A 728 -21.90 -17.47 -0.83
N GLY A 729 -22.36 -16.48 -0.08
CA GLY A 729 -21.51 -15.67 0.79
C GLY A 729 -22.28 -14.57 1.50
N PRO A 730 -21.65 -13.95 2.52
CA PRO A 730 -22.27 -12.92 3.34
C PRO A 730 -22.46 -11.61 2.56
N VAL A 731 -23.56 -10.90 2.82
CA VAL A 731 -23.86 -9.59 2.20
C VAL A 731 -23.93 -8.53 3.29
N GLU A 732 -25.07 -8.35 3.96
CA GLU A 732 -25.19 -7.50 5.15
C GLU A 732 -24.78 -8.24 6.43
N SER A 733 -24.73 -9.58 6.39
CA SER A 733 -24.28 -10.40 7.52
C SER A 733 -22.77 -10.27 7.81
N VAL A 734 -22.06 -9.48 7.01
CA VAL A 734 -20.71 -8.98 7.33
C VAL A 734 -20.69 -7.98 8.49
N HIS A 735 -21.87 -7.52 8.92
CA HIS A 735 -22.06 -6.72 10.12
C HIS A 735 -22.92 -7.47 11.15
N ALA A 736 -22.57 -7.32 12.43
CA ALA A 736 -23.27 -7.98 13.52
C ALA A 736 -24.73 -7.52 13.68
N LYS A 737 -25.02 -6.24 13.38
CA LYS A 737 -26.37 -5.68 13.51
C LYS A 737 -27.27 -6.17 12.36
N PRO A 738 -28.53 -6.56 12.65
CA PRO A 738 -29.50 -6.90 11.62
C PRO A 738 -29.97 -5.65 10.86
N GLY A 739 -30.60 -5.87 9.71
CA GLY A 739 -31.06 -4.84 8.79
C GLY A 739 -30.20 -4.73 7.54
N GLU A 740 -30.66 -3.85 6.66
CA GLU A 740 -30.03 -3.50 5.39
C GLU A 740 -30.14 -1.99 5.14
N VAL A 741 -29.34 -1.49 4.22
CA VAL A 741 -29.46 -0.10 3.74
C VAL A 741 -30.04 -0.14 2.34
N LEU A 742 -31.29 0.33 2.22
CA LEU A 742 -31.98 0.43 0.94
C LEU A 742 -32.14 1.90 0.55
N ARG A 743 -32.35 2.16 -0.73
CA ARG A 743 -32.71 3.50 -1.21
C ARG A 743 -33.83 3.44 -2.21
N THR A 744 -34.43 4.59 -2.48
CA THR A 744 -35.45 4.74 -3.52
C THR A 744 -34.88 4.51 -4.91
N GLN A 745 -35.76 4.22 -5.87
CA GLN A 745 -35.47 4.48 -7.27
C GLN A 745 -35.02 5.93 -7.47
N ARG A 746 -34.30 6.19 -8.57
CA ARG A 746 -33.77 7.51 -8.91
C ARG A 746 -34.90 8.54 -9.01
N LEU A 747 -34.81 9.60 -8.20
CA LEU A 747 -35.72 10.75 -8.23
C LEU A 747 -35.21 11.80 -9.20
N GLY A 748 -36.14 12.60 -9.74
CA GLY A 748 -35.82 13.64 -10.72
C GLY A 748 -35.36 14.95 -10.07
N SER A 749 -35.63 15.14 -8.78
CA SER A 749 -35.34 16.40 -8.10
C SER A 749 -35.04 16.26 -6.61
N LEU A 750 -34.31 17.24 -6.08
CA LEU A 750 -34.04 17.35 -4.64
C LEU A 750 -35.33 17.58 -3.83
N ALA A 751 -36.31 18.29 -4.39
CA ALA A 751 -37.57 18.60 -3.73
C ALA A 751 -38.38 17.33 -3.45
N GLU A 752 -38.46 16.41 -4.41
CA GLU A 752 -39.10 15.10 -4.20
C GLU A 752 -38.38 14.29 -3.11
N ALA A 753 -37.04 14.29 -3.13
CA ALA A 753 -36.24 13.61 -2.11
C ALA A 753 -36.49 14.18 -0.69
N GLN A 754 -36.62 15.51 -0.56
CA GLN A 754 -36.97 16.16 0.70
C GLN A 754 -38.39 15.81 1.18
N GLN A 755 -39.35 15.74 0.26
CA GLN A 755 -40.73 15.34 0.58
C GLN A 755 -40.79 13.91 1.11
N ILE A 756 -40.08 12.97 0.49
CA ILE A 756 -39.98 11.58 0.96
C ILE A 756 -39.27 11.54 2.32
N LEU A 757 -38.11 12.17 2.46
CA LEU A 757 -37.32 12.16 3.69
C LEU A 757 -38.14 12.67 4.89
N ALA A 758 -38.98 13.69 4.69
CA ALA A 758 -39.85 14.24 5.74
C ALA A 758 -40.90 13.24 6.27
N THR A 759 -41.14 12.12 5.57
CA THR A 759 -42.06 11.07 6.03
C THR A 759 -41.39 10.00 6.90
N LEU A 760 -40.05 9.99 6.95
CA LEU A 760 -39.27 8.97 7.64
C LEU A 760 -39.12 9.29 9.12
N GLN A 761 -39.29 8.25 9.94
CA GLN A 761 -39.06 8.31 11.38
C GLN A 761 -38.57 6.94 11.88
N ALA A 762 -37.45 6.92 12.59
CA ALA A 762 -36.88 5.71 13.15
C ALA A 762 -37.89 4.99 14.07
N GLY A 763 -37.93 3.66 13.99
CA GLY A 763 -38.83 2.78 14.73
C GLY A 763 -40.23 2.65 14.12
N ARG A 764 -40.62 3.48 13.13
CA ARG A 764 -41.91 3.35 12.46
C ARG A 764 -41.93 2.11 11.58
N THR A 765 -42.97 1.30 11.71
CA THR A 765 -43.30 0.26 10.73
C THR A 765 -44.08 0.88 9.58
N VAL A 766 -43.64 0.58 8.37
CA VAL A 766 -44.17 1.11 7.11
C VAL A 766 -44.38 -0.04 6.13
N SER A 767 -45.17 0.23 5.10
CA SER A 767 -45.28 -0.61 3.92
C SER A 767 -44.56 0.06 2.74
N ILE A 768 -43.72 -0.70 2.05
CA ILE A 768 -42.93 -0.24 0.89
C ILE A 768 -43.09 -1.20 -0.29
N GLY A 769 -42.90 -0.70 -1.51
CA GLY A 769 -42.66 -1.53 -2.68
C GLY A 769 -41.16 -1.69 -2.92
N LEU A 770 -40.71 -2.84 -3.45
CA LEU A 770 -39.32 -3.12 -3.81
C LEU A 770 -39.23 -3.62 -5.26
N THR A 771 -38.24 -3.13 -6.01
CA THR A 771 -37.85 -3.73 -7.30
C THR A 771 -37.08 -5.04 -7.08
N PRO A 772 -36.84 -5.85 -8.12
CA PRO A 772 -35.96 -7.02 -8.01
C PRO A 772 -34.56 -6.71 -7.45
N ALA A 773 -34.02 -5.54 -7.81
CA ALA A 773 -32.73 -5.05 -7.30
C ALA A 773 -32.79 -4.48 -5.87
N SER A 774 -33.94 -4.59 -5.19
CA SER A 774 -34.17 -4.04 -3.85
C SER A 774 -34.05 -2.52 -3.77
N GLU A 775 -34.36 -1.81 -4.86
CA GLU A 775 -34.60 -0.37 -4.81
C GLU A 775 -36.07 -0.11 -4.42
N ILE A 776 -36.31 0.87 -3.56
CA ILE A 776 -37.64 1.22 -3.05
C ILE A 776 -38.44 1.90 -4.15
N VAL A 777 -39.60 1.35 -4.47
CA VAL A 777 -40.48 1.84 -5.54
C VAL A 777 -41.05 3.19 -5.15
N VAL A 778 -40.94 4.16 -6.05
CA VAL A 778 -41.46 5.52 -5.85
C VAL A 778 -42.80 5.66 -6.60
N PRO A 779 -43.94 5.82 -5.90
CA PRO A 779 -45.22 6.08 -6.55
C PRO A 779 -45.33 7.52 -7.05
N THR A 780 -46.38 7.81 -7.84
CA THR A 780 -46.63 9.17 -8.39
C THR A 780 -46.72 10.25 -7.32
N ASP A 781 -47.39 9.97 -6.20
CA ASP A 781 -47.29 10.79 -5.00
C ASP A 781 -46.12 10.29 -4.16
N VAL A 782 -44.99 10.98 -4.25
CA VAL A 782 -43.74 10.57 -3.60
C VAL A 782 -43.88 10.45 -2.09
N THR A 783 -44.77 11.19 -1.43
CA THR A 783 -45.00 11.08 0.02
C THR A 783 -45.55 9.71 0.44
N GLN A 784 -46.10 8.95 -0.50
CA GLN A 784 -46.64 7.61 -0.31
C GLN A 784 -45.60 6.49 -0.50
N THR A 785 -44.30 6.83 -0.54
CA THR A 785 -43.21 5.86 -0.69
C THR A 785 -43.09 4.95 0.55
N PHE A 786 -43.35 5.49 1.75
CA PHE A 786 -43.28 4.77 3.04
C PHE A 786 -44.63 4.90 3.78
N ARG A 787 -45.57 3.99 3.51
CA ARG A 787 -46.97 4.08 3.98
C ARG A 787 -47.15 3.56 5.40
#